data_AF-A0AB38FSP8-F1
#
_entry.id   AF-A0AB38FSP8-F1
#
_cell.length_a   1.000
_cell.length_b   1.000
_cell.length_c   1.000
_cell.angle_alpha   90.00
_cell.angle_beta   90.00
_cell.angle_gamma   90.00
#
_symmetry.space_group_name_H-M   'P 1'
#
loop_
_entity.id
_entity.type
_entity.pdbx_description
1 polymer ?
#
loop_
_entity_poly.entity_id
_entity_poly.type
_entity_poly.pdbx_seq_one_letter_code
_entity_poly.pdbx_strand_id
1 'polypeptide(L)'
;MSLGNWELKPGEALTRFCVSASREERFAEFFTGEAMDMTMDYHFQNGAGPSEETFCRQIFRQQMAERYVDPSQALPRSQVTFAGESDTVSFSSFNRLPFHVQRWLEVELHTECAGLYPFQLSTCGGVRVWRDGKALACFTPFTRNTQQHSDVLLPLKSGKNTLLIHLEELFERDTHFVLRLIYRGDVPLGVSLPNIEAKTLDALTRFASSMRPELTARNHQARVRLAATSPACSVHLEGEIHGMGNDNFTPRQVDFGVVAPESESFTLEIPPDIGAAHYQIALRMRCENVCLTRAIGVNIMQPPSTTESSTRLQDRKLQALRYTAHHGMDRTSRLLAMLHCGEVTEAATQLLLDTLQRISAREDCSDFSLVPLLWIWRDHEGEHFPPALWRRVRSTILGYRYWLDEPGNDVMWFWSENHTLCFHTAQYLAGQMFPDALFLASGRSGEQQRDIAARRLAQWFDAVEQHGFVEWNSAPYYPVDYIGLFALYELAADAWVSERAKALLDRLMLLSSLHYQAGIAAGTMGRVYEKELLAGILTELSAYGNVAWGGGWYNRKCASLPLFCASDYQPPADTHRYAALHQGTLSASYQAGGGNIVVWKAPGVSLSSCVDHHTGKRGHQQHLVDVQFATHHDAKLWVNHPGDHEPGGEKRPSYWSGNGVLPRVMQVDNRAMQIYSLPEEEIFPWTHLYLPGDAFDRVISTFHTCLVRAGEAFAAICCSAPLVAVTQGMTAGHEYRAQGRRVAWYIEAGYGDEHDFDAFCLRMSTLSVHLDDRSQAIAATADGELMRLDWQGNCQVDGTERTFPADAGCHPVVNYLGDAQ
;
A
#
# COMPACT_ATOMS: atom_id res chain seq x y z
N MET A 1 -18.94 -21.65 -39.41
CA MET A 1 -17.46 -21.52 -39.30
C MET A 1 -17.20 -20.77 -38.02
N SER A 2 -16.27 -21.19 -37.15
CA SER A 2 -15.97 -20.36 -35.97
C SER A 2 -15.39 -19.04 -36.47
N LEU A 3 -16.13 -17.96 -36.27
CA LEU A 3 -15.63 -16.63 -36.53
C LEU A 3 -14.58 -16.40 -35.43
N GLY A 4 -13.30 -16.48 -35.74
CA GLY A 4 -12.21 -16.27 -34.79
C GLY A 4 -11.83 -17.47 -33.91
N ASN A 5 -10.96 -17.17 -32.94
CA ASN A 5 -10.32 -18.08 -32.00
C ASN A 5 -11.15 -18.31 -30.73
N TRP A 6 -11.84 -17.27 -30.27
CA TRP A 6 -12.84 -17.33 -29.20
C TRP A 6 -13.99 -16.36 -29.48
N GLU A 7 -15.03 -16.44 -28.66
CA GLU A 7 -16.25 -15.66 -28.81
C GLU A 7 -16.32 -14.58 -27.73
N LEU A 8 -16.71 -13.37 -28.11
CA LEU A 8 -17.04 -12.26 -27.21
C LEU A 8 -18.56 -12.09 -27.17
N LYS A 9 -19.15 -12.39 -26.02
CA LYS A 9 -20.60 -12.35 -25.84
C LYS A 9 -21.09 -10.95 -25.43
N PRO A 10 -22.39 -10.65 -25.63
CA PRO A 10 -23.02 -9.47 -25.06
C PRO A 10 -22.72 -9.32 -23.56
N GLY A 11 -22.23 -8.15 -23.16
CA GLY A 11 -21.86 -7.83 -21.78
C GLY A 11 -20.43 -8.20 -21.38
N GLU A 12 -19.70 -8.96 -22.19
CA GLU A 12 -18.29 -9.30 -21.91
C GLU A 12 -17.33 -8.19 -22.35
N ALA A 13 -16.17 -8.12 -21.70
CA ALA A 13 -15.10 -7.19 -22.03
C ALA A 13 -14.02 -7.86 -22.90
N LEU A 14 -13.45 -7.09 -23.82
CA LEU A 14 -12.21 -7.47 -24.49
C LEU A 14 -11.03 -7.28 -23.53
N THR A 15 -10.36 -8.39 -23.19
CA THR A 15 -9.25 -8.41 -22.22
C THR A 15 -7.92 -8.88 -22.82
N ARG A 16 -7.94 -9.38 -24.06
CA ARG A 16 -6.77 -9.92 -24.78
C ARG A 16 -6.45 -9.04 -25.99
N PHE A 17 -5.25 -8.48 -26.00
CA PHE A 17 -4.71 -7.64 -27.08
C PHE A 17 -3.25 -7.98 -27.33
N CYS A 18 -2.79 -7.85 -28.58
CA CYS A 18 -1.36 -7.67 -28.82
C CYS A 18 -0.98 -6.24 -28.43
N VAL A 19 0.10 -6.04 -27.66
CA VAL A 19 0.49 -4.75 -27.11
C VAL A 19 1.98 -4.44 -27.35
N SER A 20 2.29 -3.16 -27.56
CA SER A 20 3.67 -2.66 -27.68
C SER A 20 4.37 -2.47 -26.33
N ALA A 21 5.70 -2.33 -26.37
CA ALA A 21 6.44 -1.70 -25.28
C ALA A 21 5.90 -0.27 -24.98
N SER A 22 6.17 0.24 -23.78
CA SER A 22 5.84 1.63 -23.45
C SER A 22 6.76 2.60 -24.21
N ARG A 23 6.19 3.74 -24.63
CA ARG A 23 6.93 4.94 -25.02
C ARG A 23 6.71 5.99 -23.95
N GLU A 24 7.78 6.41 -23.30
CA GLU A 24 7.74 7.31 -22.14
C GLU A 24 8.53 8.58 -22.46
N GLU A 25 7.88 9.73 -22.32
CA GLU A 25 8.46 11.03 -22.64
C GLU A 25 8.28 11.99 -21.46
N ARG A 26 9.33 12.72 -21.11
CA ARG A 26 9.28 13.78 -20.10
C ARG A 26 8.27 14.85 -20.52
N PHE A 27 7.29 15.18 -19.67
CA PHE A 27 6.27 16.18 -20.04
C PHE A 27 6.56 17.60 -19.53
N ALA A 28 7.04 17.77 -18.28
CA ALA A 28 7.31 19.09 -17.71
C ALA A 28 8.77 19.30 -17.28
N GLU A 29 9.30 20.50 -17.54
CA GLU A 29 10.61 21.00 -17.11
C GLU A 29 10.48 22.37 -16.39
N PHE A 30 11.47 22.70 -15.55
CA PHE A 30 11.42 23.47 -14.29
C PHE A 30 10.96 24.95 -14.27
N PHE A 31 10.36 25.54 -15.30
CA PHE A 31 10.22 27.02 -15.32
C PHE A 31 8.87 27.59 -15.80
N THR A 32 7.84 26.77 -16.02
CA THR A 32 6.58 27.23 -16.64
C THR A 32 5.32 27.07 -15.78
N GLY A 33 5.45 26.85 -14.46
CA GLY A 33 4.31 26.65 -13.57
C GLY A 33 3.90 27.88 -12.78
N GLU A 34 2.59 28.01 -12.51
CA GLU A 34 2.03 29.09 -11.70
C GLU A 34 2.16 28.79 -10.19
N ALA A 35 2.23 29.84 -9.38
CA ALA A 35 2.07 29.72 -7.93
C ALA A 35 0.59 29.61 -7.58
N MET A 36 0.25 28.76 -6.62
CA MET A 36 -1.12 28.61 -6.13
C MET A 36 -1.26 29.29 -4.77
N ASP A 37 -2.09 30.33 -4.70
CA ASP A 37 -2.48 30.94 -3.43
C ASP A 37 -3.65 30.16 -2.82
N MET A 38 -3.32 29.03 -2.20
CA MET A 38 -4.29 28.17 -1.52
C MET A 38 -4.13 28.28 -0.01
N THR A 39 -5.24 28.61 0.67
CA THR A 39 -5.35 28.45 2.11
C THR A 39 -5.57 26.97 2.44
N MET A 40 -4.77 26.43 3.36
CA MET A 40 -4.92 25.07 3.87
C MET A 40 -5.52 25.14 5.27
N ASP A 41 -6.56 24.36 5.53
CA ASP A 41 -7.25 24.30 6.82
C ASP A 41 -6.61 23.31 7.80
N TYR A 42 -5.60 22.55 7.34
CA TYR A 42 -4.89 21.50 8.08
C TYR A 42 -5.83 20.39 8.61
N HIS A 43 -7.00 20.23 8.00
CA HIS A 43 -7.91 19.14 8.31
C HIS A 43 -7.67 17.97 7.36
N PHE A 44 -6.75 17.09 7.75
CA PHE A 44 -6.30 15.99 6.91
C PHE A 44 -7.36 14.89 6.77
N GLN A 45 -7.37 14.24 5.61
CA GLN A 45 -8.22 13.09 5.33
C GLN A 45 -7.46 12.07 4.48
N ASN A 46 -7.65 10.79 4.79
CA ASN A 46 -6.97 9.70 4.10
C ASN A 46 -7.27 9.69 2.59
N GLY A 47 -6.23 9.84 1.77
CA GLY A 47 -6.35 9.83 0.31
C GLY A 47 -6.96 11.09 -0.30
N ALA A 48 -7.28 12.12 0.50
CA ALA A 48 -7.77 13.39 -0.01
C ALA A 48 -6.60 14.22 -0.58
N GLY A 49 -6.81 14.76 -1.78
CA GLY A 49 -5.97 15.76 -2.41
C GLY A 49 -6.79 17.00 -2.75
N PRO A 50 -6.21 17.97 -3.46
CA PRO A 50 -6.96 19.13 -3.91
C PRO A 50 -8.08 18.66 -4.85
N SER A 51 -9.25 19.27 -4.75
CA SER A 51 -10.34 19.05 -5.72
C SER A 51 -10.00 19.63 -7.10
N GLU A 52 -9.08 20.58 -7.14
CA GLU A 52 -8.63 21.25 -8.36
C GLU A 52 -7.65 20.38 -9.15
N GLU A 53 -7.81 20.41 -10.47
CA GLU A 53 -6.90 19.72 -11.39
C GLU A 53 -5.51 20.37 -11.36
N THR A 54 -4.45 19.56 -11.31
CA THR A 54 -3.07 20.06 -11.32
C THR A 54 -2.79 20.89 -12.58
N PHE A 55 -1.96 21.92 -12.45
CA PHE A 55 -1.52 22.72 -13.61
C PHE A 55 -0.89 21.83 -14.70
N CYS A 56 -0.09 20.83 -14.31
CA CYS A 56 0.53 19.88 -15.24
C CYS A 56 -0.52 19.14 -16.10
N ARG A 57 -1.57 18.61 -15.46
CA ARG A 57 -2.68 17.91 -16.11
C ARG A 57 -3.49 18.83 -17.03
N GLN A 58 -3.77 20.06 -16.60
CA GLN A 58 -4.49 21.05 -17.40
C GLN A 58 -3.77 21.29 -18.73
N ILE A 59 -2.46 21.57 -18.68
CA ILE A 59 -1.63 21.80 -19.86
C ILE A 59 -1.54 20.54 -20.72
N PHE A 60 -1.37 19.37 -20.11
CA PHE A 60 -1.35 18.10 -20.85
C PHE A 60 -2.64 17.87 -21.62
N ARG A 61 -3.80 18.04 -20.99
CA ARG A 61 -5.10 17.87 -21.65
C ARG A 61 -5.26 18.85 -22.81
N GLN A 62 -4.91 20.12 -22.62
CA GLN A 62 -4.96 21.14 -23.68
C GLN A 62 -4.10 20.77 -24.90
N GLN A 63 -2.92 20.19 -24.68
CA GLN A 63 -1.98 19.84 -25.75
C GLN A 63 -2.29 18.48 -26.41
N MET A 64 -2.79 17.50 -25.64
CA MET A 64 -2.85 16.10 -26.05
C MET A 64 -4.26 15.60 -26.41
N ALA A 65 -5.33 16.23 -25.90
CA ALA A 65 -6.71 15.76 -26.11
C ALA A 65 -7.12 15.77 -27.58
N GLU A 66 -6.83 16.85 -28.29
CA GLU A 66 -7.29 17.07 -29.67
C GLU A 66 -6.19 16.85 -30.72
N ARG A 67 -4.96 16.52 -30.31
CA ARG A 67 -3.88 16.32 -31.28
C ARG A 67 -4.14 15.13 -32.20
N TYR A 68 -3.68 15.26 -33.44
CA TYR A 68 -3.63 14.16 -34.39
C TYR A 68 -2.54 13.15 -33.99
N VAL A 69 -2.89 11.86 -34.05
CA VAL A 69 -1.96 10.74 -33.87
C VAL A 69 -1.91 9.98 -35.17
N ASP A 70 -0.72 9.84 -35.75
CA ASP A 70 -0.52 9.09 -36.98
C ASP A 70 -0.42 7.59 -36.68
N PRO A 71 -1.37 6.74 -37.14
CA PRO A 71 -1.31 5.29 -36.94
C PRO A 71 -0.08 4.65 -37.62
N SER A 72 0.59 5.33 -38.55
CA SER A 72 1.85 4.83 -39.14
C SER A 72 3.01 4.79 -38.14
N GLN A 73 2.90 5.53 -37.03
CA GLN A 73 3.90 5.55 -35.94
C GLN A 73 3.67 4.44 -34.90
N ALA A 74 2.74 3.52 -35.15
CA ALA A 74 2.44 2.42 -34.25
C ALA A 74 3.69 1.56 -33.99
N LEU A 75 4.01 1.41 -32.71
CA LEU A 75 5.11 0.54 -32.27
C LEU A 75 4.76 -0.94 -32.51
N PRO A 76 5.77 -1.83 -32.67
CA PRO A 76 5.53 -3.26 -32.77
C PRO A 76 4.77 -3.82 -31.55
N ARG A 77 3.67 -4.55 -31.80
CA ARG A 77 2.85 -5.19 -30.75
C ARG A 77 3.31 -6.63 -30.51
N SER A 78 4.38 -6.82 -29.75
CA SER A 78 5.06 -8.12 -29.58
C SER A 78 4.65 -8.90 -28.32
N GLN A 79 3.83 -8.33 -27.44
CA GLN A 79 3.38 -8.96 -26.20
C GLN A 79 1.87 -9.15 -26.23
N VAL A 80 1.33 -10.01 -25.37
CA VAL A 80 -0.10 -10.17 -25.17
C VAL A 80 -0.47 -9.71 -23.75
N THR A 81 -1.64 -9.10 -23.60
CA THR A 81 -2.16 -8.66 -22.30
C THR A 81 -2.63 -9.84 -21.45
N PHE A 82 -2.42 -9.75 -20.14
CA PHE A 82 -3.02 -10.63 -19.13
C PHE A 82 -3.85 -9.77 -18.18
N ALA A 83 -5.14 -10.07 -18.04
CA ALA A 83 -6.06 -9.33 -17.17
C ALA A 83 -6.60 -10.19 -16.00
N GLY A 84 -6.22 -11.46 -15.91
CA GLY A 84 -6.75 -12.36 -14.87
C GLY A 84 -8.27 -12.45 -14.92
N GLU A 85 -8.90 -12.23 -13.77
CA GLU A 85 -10.37 -12.16 -13.62
C GLU A 85 -10.96 -10.76 -13.87
N SER A 86 -10.11 -9.75 -14.14
CA SER A 86 -10.55 -8.38 -14.39
C SER A 86 -11.14 -8.24 -15.80
N ASP A 87 -12.17 -7.40 -15.91
CA ASP A 87 -12.75 -6.97 -17.19
C ASP A 87 -11.98 -5.78 -17.82
N THR A 88 -10.92 -5.33 -17.15
CA THR A 88 -10.15 -4.13 -17.48
C THR A 88 -8.68 -4.49 -17.66
N VAL A 89 -8.09 -4.09 -18.79
CA VAL A 89 -6.66 -4.17 -19.03
C VAL A 89 -5.97 -2.99 -18.36
N SER A 90 -4.93 -3.25 -17.57
CA SER A 90 -4.20 -2.23 -16.81
C SER A 90 -2.72 -2.25 -17.13
N PHE A 91 -2.16 -1.05 -17.31
CA PHE A 91 -0.72 -0.76 -17.39
C PHE A 91 -0.35 0.29 -16.32
N SER A 92 -1.15 0.36 -15.26
CA SER A 92 -1.01 1.32 -14.17
C SER A 92 0.35 1.17 -13.50
N SER A 93 0.97 2.29 -13.15
CA SER A 93 2.25 2.33 -12.42
C SER A 93 2.38 3.66 -11.68
N PHE A 94 3.54 3.87 -11.05
CA PHE A 94 3.89 5.06 -10.30
C PHE A 94 5.11 5.76 -10.88
N ASN A 95 5.00 7.06 -11.19
CA ASN A 95 6.14 7.88 -11.60
C ASN A 95 6.31 9.09 -10.68
N ARG A 96 7.52 9.28 -10.13
CA ARG A 96 7.87 10.43 -9.26
C ARG A 96 7.88 11.78 -9.96
N LEU A 97 7.78 11.75 -11.28
CA LEU A 97 7.86 12.93 -12.12
C LEU A 97 6.85 12.80 -13.27
N PRO A 98 6.42 13.91 -13.91
CA PRO A 98 5.43 13.86 -14.98
C PRO A 98 5.98 13.24 -16.28
N PHE A 99 5.37 12.15 -16.74
CA PHE A 99 5.70 11.48 -18.00
C PHE A 99 4.46 11.26 -18.87
N HIS A 100 4.58 11.55 -20.16
CA HIS A 100 3.63 11.11 -21.16
C HIS A 100 3.95 9.66 -21.54
N VAL A 101 3.03 8.75 -21.25
CA VAL A 101 3.20 7.32 -21.50
C VAL A 101 2.20 6.86 -22.53
N GLN A 102 2.69 6.11 -23.53
CA GLN A 102 1.92 5.66 -24.68
C GLN A 102 2.13 4.17 -24.94
N ARG A 103 1.06 3.49 -25.38
CA ARG A 103 1.06 2.11 -25.86
C ARG A 103 0.16 1.94 -27.07
N TRP A 104 0.52 0.98 -27.91
CA TRP A 104 -0.30 0.55 -29.05
C TRP A 104 -0.82 -0.86 -28.80
N LEU A 105 -2.12 -1.05 -28.98
CA LEU A 105 -2.82 -2.31 -28.83
C LEU A 105 -3.46 -2.72 -30.15
N GLU A 106 -3.64 -4.02 -30.36
CA GLU A 106 -4.26 -4.57 -31.56
C GLU A 106 -5.09 -5.83 -31.25
N VAL A 107 -6.23 -5.95 -31.92
CA VAL A 107 -7.15 -7.09 -31.84
C VAL A 107 -7.90 -7.27 -33.16
N GLU A 108 -8.31 -8.49 -33.49
CA GLU A 108 -9.12 -8.77 -34.67
C GLU A 108 -10.54 -9.18 -34.24
N LEU A 109 -11.55 -8.49 -34.77
CA LEU A 109 -12.96 -8.82 -34.59
C LEU A 109 -13.54 -9.40 -35.88
N HIS A 110 -14.29 -10.49 -35.76
CA HIS A 110 -14.92 -11.21 -36.86
C HIS A 110 -16.43 -11.11 -36.75
N THR A 111 -17.07 -10.66 -37.82
CA THR A 111 -18.52 -10.46 -37.86
C THR A 111 -19.13 -11.11 -39.09
N GLU A 112 -20.37 -11.60 -39.02
CA GLU A 112 -21.04 -12.15 -40.21
C GLU A 112 -21.54 -11.06 -41.14
N CYS A 113 -22.06 -9.97 -40.57
CA CYS A 113 -22.66 -8.87 -41.31
C CYS A 113 -21.91 -7.57 -41.06
N ALA A 114 -21.71 -6.77 -42.11
CA ALA A 114 -21.25 -5.41 -41.94
C ALA A 114 -22.30 -4.60 -41.16
N GLY A 115 -21.88 -3.76 -40.22
CA GLY A 115 -22.81 -3.06 -39.34
C GLY A 115 -22.13 -2.15 -38.33
N LEU A 116 -22.95 -1.52 -37.49
CA LEU A 116 -22.51 -0.73 -36.35
C LEU A 116 -22.61 -1.60 -35.09
N TYR A 117 -21.47 -1.84 -34.45
CA TYR A 117 -21.37 -2.69 -33.28
C TYR A 117 -21.15 -1.82 -32.04
N PRO A 118 -22.05 -1.85 -31.05
CA PRO A 118 -21.96 -0.99 -29.88
C PRO A 118 -20.97 -1.54 -28.86
N PHE A 119 -20.11 -0.65 -28.36
CA PHE A 119 -19.19 -0.91 -27.27
C PHE A 119 -19.26 0.23 -26.25
N GLN A 120 -19.10 -0.11 -24.98
CA GLN A 120 -18.79 0.87 -23.94
C GLN A 120 -17.27 0.90 -23.75
N LEU A 121 -16.66 2.01 -24.15
CA LEU A 121 -15.22 2.24 -24.06
C LEU A 121 -14.93 3.08 -22.82
N SER A 122 -14.05 2.61 -21.93
CA SER A 122 -13.73 3.31 -20.68
C SER A 122 -12.22 3.40 -20.44
N THR A 123 -11.75 4.58 -20.01
CA THR A 123 -10.35 4.86 -19.68
C THR A 123 -10.25 6.08 -18.75
N CYS A 124 -9.11 6.27 -18.10
CA CYS A 124 -8.76 7.54 -17.43
C CYS A 124 -8.09 8.51 -18.43
N GLY A 125 -7.28 7.98 -19.34
CA GLY A 125 -6.40 8.74 -20.21
C GLY A 125 -7.02 9.03 -21.57
N GLY A 126 -6.31 8.67 -22.63
CA GLY A 126 -6.76 8.83 -24.00
C GLY A 126 -6.75 7.52 -24.78
N VAL A 127 -7.82 7.28 -25.54
CA VAL A 127 -7.97 6.14 -26.44
C VAL A 127 -8.35 6.62 -27.83
N ARG A 128 -7.64 6.14 -28.85
CA ARG A 128 -8.01 6.30 -30.27
C ARG A 128 -8.02 4.95 -30.95
N VAL A 129 -9.04 4.70 -31.77
CA VAL A 129 -9.27 3.42 -32.43
C VAL A 129 -9.35 3.61 -33.94
N TRP A 130 -8.63 2.78 -34.69
CA TRP A 130 -8.66 2.73 -36.15
C TRP A 130 -8.97 1.32 -36.64
N ARG A 131 -9.52 1.24 -37.85
CA ARG A 131 -9.61 0.00 -38.63
C ARG A 131 -9.13 0.27 -40.05
N ASP A 132 -8.12 -0.47 -40.49
CA ASP A 132 -7.47 -0.29 -41.81
C ASP A 132 -7.02 1.17 -42.04
N GLY A 133 -6.48 1.83 -41.02
CA GLY A 133 -6.07 3.25 -41.08
C GLY A 133 -7.21 4.28 -41.01
N LYS A 134 -8.49 3.86 -41.04
CA LYS A 134 -9.64 4.76 -40.86
C LYS A 134 -9.97 4.91 -39.38
N ALA A 135 -10.02 6.15 -38.89
CA ALA A 135 -10.43 6.45 -37.52
C ALA A 135 -11.88 6.01 -37.26
N LEU A 136 -12.11 5.32 -36.15
CA LEU A 136 -13.41 4.81 -35.71
C LEU A 136 -13.91 5.50 -34.44
N ALA A 137 -13.04 5.70 -33.46
CA ALA A 137 -13.39 6.33 -32.18
C ALA A 137 -12.21 7.13 -31.62
N CYS A 138 -12.51 8.20 -30.90
CA CYS A 138 -11.57 8.99 -30.13
C CYS A 138 -12.23 9.36 -28.81
N PHE A 139 -11.59 9.04 -27.69
CA PHE A 139 -12.06 9.37 -26.36
C PHE A 139 -10.86 9.73 -25.48
N THR A 140 -10.73 11.02 -25.17
CA THR A 140 -9.53 11.59 -24.52
C THR A 140 -9.89 12.40 -23.28
N PRO A 141 -10.56 11.81 -22.27
CA PRO A 141 -10.95 12.50 -21.06
C PRO A 141 -9.76 13.06 -20.26
N PHE A 142 -8.65 12.30 -20.18
CA PHE A 142 -7.48 12.64 -19.36
C PHE A 142 -7.83 13.03 -17.91
N THR A 143 -8.75 12.29 -17.31
CA THR A 143 -9.20 12.45 -15.93
C THR A 143 -8.36 11.59 -15.00
N ARG A 144 -7.60 12.22 -14.11
CA ARG A 144 -6.69 11.52 -13.19
C ARG A 144 -7.42 10.48 -12.35
N ASN A 145 -7.02 9.21 -12.51
CA ASN A 145 -7.46 8.01 -11.76
C ASN A 145 -8.96 7.74 -11.68
N THR A 146 -9.77 8.53 -12.38
CA THR A 146 -11.22 8.40 -12.44
C THR A 146 -11.57 7.94 -13.84
N GLN A 147 -11.98 6.68 -13.97
CA GLN A 147 -12.35 6.13 -15.26
C GLN A 147 -13.61 6.83 -15.78
N GLN A 148 -13.53 7.37 -16.99
CA GLN A 148 -14.68 7.86 -17.74
C GLN A 148 -15.07 6.82 -18.79
N HIS A 149 -16.30 6.91 -19.27
CA HIS A 149 -16.81 6.02 -20.30
C HIS A 149 -17.48 6.79 -21.43
N SER A 150 -17.50 6.18 -22.61
CA SER A 150 -18.19 6.65 -23.80
C SER A 150 -18.75 5.45 -24.57
N ASP A 151 -20.03 5.53 -24.94
CA ASP A 151 -20.64 4.54 -25.82
C ASP A 151 -20.25 4.85 -27.27
N VAL A 152 -19.60 3.88 -27.92
CA VAL A 152 -19.08 4.02 -29.29
C VAL A 152 -19.72 2.98 -30.20
N LEU A 153 -20.04 3.39 -31.42
CA LEU A 153 -20.50 2.50 -32.49
C LEU A 153 -19.35 2.24 -33.45
N LEU A 154 -18.78 1.04 -33.42
CA LEU A 154 -17.69 0.67 -34.31
C LEU A 154 -18.25 0.14 -35.65
N PRO A 155 -17.99 0.81 -36.79
CA PRO A 155 -18.41 0.31 -38.10
C PRO A 155 -17.50 -0.83 -38.55
N LEU A 156 -17.98 -2.07 -38.38
CA LEU A 156 -17.27 -3.29 -38.77
C LEU A 156 -17.77 -3.78 -40.13
N LYS A 157 -16.85 -4.33 -40.94
CA LYS A 157 -17.14 -5.03 -42.19
C LYS A 157 -17.49 -6.49 -41.87
N SER A 158 -18.23 -7.14 -42.77
CA SER A 158 -18.35 -8.61 -42.74
C SER A 158 -16.97 -9.25 -42.86
N GLY A 159 -16.73 -10.33 -42.12
CA GLY A 159 -15.44 -10.98 -41.96
C GLY A 159 -14.55 -10.31 -40.92
N LYS A 160 -13.24 -10.34 -41.18
CA LYS A 160 -12.19 -9.90 -40.26
C LYS A 160 -12.01 -8.38 -40.26
N ASN A 161 -11.92 -7.79 -39.07
CA ASN A 161 -11.65 -6.38 -38.83
C ASN A 161 -10.48 -6.24 -37.86
N THR A 162 -9.34 -5.72 -38.33
CA THR A 162 -8.20 -5.44 -37.46
C THR A 162 -8.38 -4.05 -36.84
N LEU A 163 -8.50 -4.01 -35.51
CA LEU A 163 -8.55 -2.77 -34.74
C LEU A 163 -7.15 -2.45 -34.24
N LEU A 164 -6.67 -1.25 -34.57
CA LEU A 164 -5.49 -0.64 -33.98
C LEU A 164 -5.94 0.37 -32.95
N ILE A 165 -5.38 0.31 -31.75
CA ILE A 165 -5.76 1.15 -30.61
C ILE A 165 -4.51 1.86 -30.09
N HIS A 166 -4.56 3.18 -29.96
CA HIS A 166 -3.56 3.97 -29.26
C HIS A 166 -4.12 4.33 -27.90
N LEU A 167 -3.36 4.00 -26.86
CA LEU A 167 -3.68 4.27 -25.46
C LEU A 167 -2.58 5.17 -24.90
N GLU A 168 -2.95 6.24 -24.22
CA GLU A 168 -2.00 7.20 -23.64
C GLU A 168 -2.48 7.82 -22.33
N GLU A 169 -1.54 8.29 -21.51
CA GLU A 169 -1.82 8.93 -20.23
C GLU A 169 -0.64 9.82 -19.80
N LEU A 170 -0.90 10.84 -18.97
CA LEU A 170 0.13 11.52 -18.18
C LEU A 170 0.25 10.80 -16.85
N PHE A 171 1.43 10.26 -16.61
CA PHE A 171 1.79 9.67 -15.35
C PHE A 171 2.20 10.76 -14.38
N GLU A 172 1.35 10.97 -13.37
CA GLU A 172 1.55 11.89 -12.25
C GLU A 172 1.40 11.09 -10.95
N ARG A 173 2.51 10.57 -10.43
CA ARG A 173 2.53 9.63 -9.30
C ARG A 173 1.79 8.34 -9.65
N ASP A 174 0.93 7.85 -8.75
CA ASP A 174 0.07 6.71 -8.98
C ASP A 174 -0.91 7.03 -10.11
N THR A 175 -0.87 6.25 -11.19
CA THR A 175 -1.64 6.55 -12.39
C THR A 175 -2.36 5.31 -12.90
N HIS A 176 -3.69 5.38 -12.95
CA HIS A 176 -4.55 4.34 -13.53
C HIS A 176 -4.49 4.40 -15.06
N PHE A 177 -3.61 3.62 -15.66
CA PHE A 177 -3.46 3.54 -17.11
C PHE A 177 -4.22 2.34 -17.66
N VAL A 178 -5.52 2.51 -17.90
CA VAL A 178 -6.46 1.40 -18.12
C VAL A 178 -7.26 1.51 -19.42
N LEU A 179 -7.66 0.35 -19.95
CA LEU A 179 -8.60 0.20 -21.06
C LEU A 179 -9.65 -0.85 -20.70
N ARG A 180 -10.93 -0.47 -20.78
CA ARG A 180 -12.08 -1.38 -20.68
C ARG A 180 -12.96 -1.20 -21.90
N LEU A 181 -13.27 -2.29 -22.59
CA LEU A 181 -14.06 -2.27 -23.82
C LEU A 181 -15.13 -3.37 -23.75
N ILE A 182 -16.31 -3.01 -23.25
CA ILE A 182 -17.45 -3.95 -23.09
C ILE A 182 -18.29 -3.97 -24.35
N TYR A 183 -18.55 -5.16 -24.88
CA TYR A 183 -19.46 -5.33 -26.00
C TYR A 183 -20.93 -5.22 -25.53
N ARG A 184 -21.70 -4.33 -26.17
CA ARG A 184 -23.09 -4.03 -25.81
C ARG A 184 -24.10 -4.45 -26.87
N GLY A 185 -23.68 -5.24 -27.86
CA GLY A 185 -24.58 -5.70 -28.92
C GLY A 185 -25.31 -6.98 -28.55
N ASP A 186 -26.14 -7.49 -29.46
CA ASP A 186 -27.01 -8.64 -29.21
C ASP A 186 -26.48 -9.95 -29.81
N VAL A 187 -25.51 -9.87 -30.72
CA VAL A 187 -24.96 -11.02 -31.45
C VAL A 187 -23.50 -11.23 -31.09
N PRO A 188 -23.07 -12.44 -30.70
CA PRO A 188 -21.68 -12.66 -30.34
C PRO A 188 -20.70 -12.32 -31.47
N LEU A 189 -19.52 -11.85 -31.09
CA LEU A 189 -18.44 -11.54 -32.02
C LEU A 189 -17.35 -12.60 -31.95
N GLY A 190 -16.79 -12.94 -33.11
CA GLY A 190 -15.55 -13.69 -33.15
C GLY A 190 -14.36 -12.82 -32.81
N VAL A 191 -13.39 -13.35 -32.08
CA VAL A 191 -12.17 -12.61 -31.73
C VAL A 191 -10.92 -13.43 -32.01
N SER A 192 -9.89 -12.79 -32.56
CA SER A 192 -8.53 -13.36 -32.66
C SER A 192 -7.46 -12.29 -32.41
N LEU A 193 -6.21 -12.74 -32.26
CA LEU A 193 -5.05 -11.88 -32.20
C LEU A 193 -4.18 -12.09 -33.45
N PRO A 194 -3.66 -11.03 -34.08
CA PRO A 194 -2.80 -11.14 -35.25
C PRO A 194 -1.54 -11.95 -34.96
N ASN A 195 -1.28 -12.96 -35.79
CA ASN A 195 -0.09 -13.82 -35.70
C ASN A 195 0.09 -14.56 -34.36
N ILE A 196 -0.98 -14.79 -33.60
CA ILE A 196 -0.94 -15.53 -32.32
C ILE A 196 -1.83 -16.77 -32.40
N GLU A 197 -1.28 -17.93 -32.05
CA GLU A 197 -2.05 -19.18 -31.99
C GLU A 197 -2.95 -19.22 -30.74
N ALA A 198 -4.25 -19.46 -30.94
CA ALA A 198 -5.26 -19.49 -29.88
C ALA A 198 -4.93 -20.51 -28.79
N LYS A 199 -4.54 -21.72 -29.20
CA LYS A 199 -4.27 -22.83 -28.27
C LYS A 199 -3.09 -22.52 -27.36
N THR A 200 -2.02 -21.95 -27.92
CA THR A 200 -0.84 -21.53 -27.17
C THR A 200 -1.18 -20.39 -26.21
N LEU A 201 -1.97 -19.41 -26.65
CA LEU A 201 -2.45 -18.34 -25.78
C LEU A 201 -3.32 -18.85 -24.62
N ASP A 202 -4.26 -19.75 -24.89
CA ASP A 202 -5.13 -20.33 -23.86
C ASP A 202 -4.35 -21.23 -22.89
N ALA A 203 -3.35 -21.97 -23.38
CA ALA A 203 -2.45 -22.75 -22.53
C ALA A 203 -1.63 -21.83 -21.61
N LEU A 204 -1.04 -20.76 -22.16
CA LEU A 204 -0.22 -19.83 -21.40
C LEU A 204 -1.04 -18.99 -20.41
N THR A 205 -2.26 -18.60 -20.77
CA THR A 205 -3.20 -17.90 -19.87
C THR A 205 -3.60 -18.79 -18.68
N ARG A 206 -3.87 -20.07 -18.93
CA ARG A 206 -4.17 -21.04 -17.87
C ARG A 206 -2.96 -21.29 -16.96
N PHE A 207 -1.76 -21.37 -17.53
CA PHE A 207 -0.51 -21.48 -16.78
C PHE A 207 -0.27 -20.24 -15.90
N ALA A 208 -0.41 -19.04 -16.46
CA ALA A 208 -0.31 -17.79 -15.71
C ALA A 208 -1.31 -17.76 -14.53
N SER A 209 -2.55 -18.18 -14.77
CA SER A 209 -3.62 -18.20 -13.75
C SER A 209 -3.44 -19.29 -12.69
N SER A 210 -2.70 -20.37 -12.97
CA SER A 210 -2.50 -21.47 -12.03
C SER A 210 -1.36 -21.25 -11.03
N MET A 211 -0.53 -20.21 -11.24
CA MET A 211 0.59 -19.86 -10.36
C MET A 211 0.14 -19.47 -8.95
N ARG A 212 0.82 -20.05 -7.96
CA ARG A 212 0.66 -19.78 -6.52
C ARG A 212 2.05 -19.50 -5.92
N PRO A 213 2.50 -18.25 -5.97
CA PRO A 213 3.81 -17.88 -5.42
C PRO A 213 3.76 -17.98 -3.90
N GLU A 214 4.74 -18.64 -3.31
CA GLU A 214 5.08 -18.43 -1.91
C GLU A 214 5.60 -16.99 -1.82
N LEU A 215 4.78 -16.10 -1.26
CA LEU A 215 5.08 -14.66 -1.20
C LEU A 215 6.38 -14.35 -0.46
N THR A 216 6.93 -15.30 0.29
CA THR A 216 8.19 -15.17 1.02
C THR A 216 9.28 -15.99 0.35
N ALA A 217 10.30 -15.30 -0.18
CA ALA A 217 11.52 -15.90 -0.67
C ALA A 217 12.49 -16.16 0.49
N ARG A 218 12.95 -17.40 0.62
CA ARG A 218 13.95 -17.82 1.62
C ARG A 218 15.21 -18.26 0.89
N ASN A 219 16.38 -17.88 1.39
CA ASN A 219 17.67 -18.15 0.73
C ASN A 219 17.69 -17.68 -0.75
N HIS A 220 17.06 -16.54 -1.04
CA HIS A 220 16.89 -15.99 -2.39
C HIS A 220 16.11 -16.90 -3.36
N GLN A 221 15.29 -17.81 -2.84
CA GLN A 221 14.44 -18.69 -3.64
C GLN A 221 12.97 -18.40 -3.36
N ALA A 222 12.21 -18.07 -4.40
CA ALA A 222 10.76 -17.97 -4.33
C ALA A 222 10.12 -19.16 -5.05
N ARG A 223 9.46 -20.04 -4.31
CA ARG A 223 8.78 -21.19 -4.89
C ARG A 223 7.42 -20.77 -5.44
N VAL A 224 7.09 -21.24 -6.64
CA VAL A 224 5.76 -21.08 -7.23
C VAL A 224 5.16 -22.47 -7.41
N ARG A 225 4.08 -22.74 -6.68
CA ARG A 225 3.30 -23.97 -6.87
C ARG A 225 2.32 -23.75 -8.01
N LEU A 226 2.03 -24.80 -8.74
CA LEU A 226 1.01 -24.81 -9.78
C LEU A 226 -0.22 -25.56 -9.26
N ALA A 227 -1.41 -25.09 -9.59
CA ALA A 227 -2.62 -25.89 -9.39
C ALA A 227 -2.58 -27.18 -10.25
N ALA A 228 -3.63 -28.00 -10.21
CA ALA A 228 -3.74 -29.24 -11.01
C ALA A 228 -3.65 -29.06 -12.55
N THR A 229 -3.43 -27.83 -13.03
CA THR A 229 -3.15 -27.48 -14.43
C THR A 229 -1.66 -27.19 -14.61
N SER A 230 -0.90 -28.25 -14.88
CA SER A 230 0.48 -28.15 -15.35
C SER A 230 0.57 -27.49 -16.74
N PRO A 231 1.70 -26.87 -17.10
CA PRO A 231 1.88 -26.31 -18.43
C PRO A 231 1.82 -27.43 -19.48
N ALA A 232 1.07 -27.19 -20.56
CA ALA A 232 0.92 -28.14 -21.67
C ALA A 232 2.14 -28.15 -22.63
N CYS A 233 2.95 -27.09 -22.59
CA CYS A 233 4.21 -26.92 -23.34
C CYS A 233 5.32 -26.45 -22.40
N SER A 234 6.58 -26.54 -22.81
CA SER A 234 7.67 -25.87 -22.11
C SER A 234 7.47 -24.36 -22.14
N VAL A 235 7.60 -23.69 -20.98
CA VAL A 235 7.45 -22.24 -20.85
C VAL A 235 8.78 -21.64 -20.40
N HIS A 236 9.33 -20.71 -21.16
CA HIS A 236 10.52 -19.94 -20.77
C HIS A 236 10.09 -18.73 -19.93
N LEU A 237 10.81 -18.49 -18.84
CA LEU A 237 10.52 -17.47 -17.84
C LEU A 237 11.63 -16.42 -17.80
N GLU A 238 11.27 -15.17 -18.04
CA GLU A 238 12.14 -14.00 -17.83
C GLU A 238 11.44 -13.07 -16.85
N GLY A 239 12.17 -12.45 -15.93
CA GLY A 239 11.61 -11.49 -14.98
C GLY A 239 12.31 -10.14 -15.06
N GLU A 240 11.55 -9.08 -14.78
CA GLU A 240 12.11 -7.83 -14.31
C GLU A 240 11.71 -7.63 -12.85
N ILE A 241 12.70 -7.53 -11.96
CA ILE A 241 12.48 -7.28 -10.54
C ILE A 241 12.48 -5.76 -10.34
N HIS A 242 11.45 -5.25 -9.66
CA HIS A 242 11.27 -3.84 -9.32
C HIS A 242 11.17 -3.67 -7.80
N GLY A 243 11.72 -2.58 -7.29
CA GLY A 243 11.44 -2.12 -5.92
C GLY A 243 10.04 -1.51 -5.84
N MET A 244 9.52 -1.33 -4.63
CA MET A 244 8.12 -0.93 -4.43
C MET A 244 8.01 0.57 -4.14
N GLY A 245 7.20 1.30 -4.92
CA GLY A 245 6.94 2.72 -4.72
C GLY A 245 8.19 3.62 -4.67
N ASN A 246 8.48 4.22 -3.51
CA ASN A 246 9.56 5.19 -3.31
C ASN A 246 10.94 4.58 -3.00
N ASP A 247 11.08 3.28 -3.13
CA ASP A 247 12.36 2.60 -2.98
C ASP A 247 13.33 3.01 -4.10
N ASN A 248 14.57 3.33 -3.72
CA ASN A 248 15.62 3.65 -4.68
C ASN A 248 16.26 2.33 -5.12
N PHE A 249 15.63 1.66 -6.08
CA PHE A 249 16.06 0.37 -6.60
C PHE A 249 16.10 0.40 -8.12
N THR A 250 17.25 0.07 -8.69
CA THR A 250 17.41 -0.08 -10.14
C THR A 250 16.83 -1.43 -10.58
N PRO A 251 15.84 -1.47 -11.48
CA PRO A 251 15.24 -2.72 -11.94
C PRO A 251 16.29 -3.73 -12.43
N ARG A 252 16.02 -5.02 -12.18
CA ARG A 252 16.94 -6.12 -12.51
C ARG A 252 16.27 -7.11 -13.44
N GLN A 253 16.88 -7.33 -14.61
CA GLN A 253 16.48 -8.36 -15.55
C GLN A 253 17.09 -9.70 -15.13
N VAL A 254 16.27 -10.74 -15.11
CA VAL A 254 16.65 -12.10 -14.70
C VAL A 254 16.06 -13.11 -15.67
N ASP A 255 16.87 -14.07 -16.11
CA ASP A 255 16.38 -15.26 -16.82
C ASP A 255 16.18 -16.38 -15.78
N PHE A 256 14.93 -16.80 -15.58
CA PHE A 256 14.56 -17.85 -14.64
C PHE A 256 14.55 -19.25 -15.29
N GLY A 257 14.90 -19.34 -16.57
CA GLY A 257 15.01 -20.61 -17.29
C GLY A 257 13.68 -21.16 -17.77
N VAL A 258 13.59 -22.49 -17.90
CA VAL A 258 12.47 -23.18 -18.55
C VAL A 258 11.72 -24.05 -17.54
N VAL A 259 10.41 -23.90 -17.49
CA VAL A 259 9.50 -24.82 -16.79
C VAL A 259 9.08 -25.91 -17.76
N ALA A 260 9.35 -27.16 -17.40
CA ALA A 260 8.99 -28.33 -18.19
C ALA A 260 7.46 -28.59 -18.13
N PRO A 261 6.89 -29.24 -19.16
CA PRO A 261 5.51 -29.75 -19.09
C PRO A 261 5.28 -30.60 -17.85
N GLU A 262 4.03 -30.67 -17.37
CA GLU A 262 3.64 -31.52 -16.23
C GLU A 262 4.25 -31.14 -14.87
N SER A 263 5.06 -30.09 -14.79
CA SER A 263 5.59 -29.58 -13.52
C SER A 263 4.46 -29.22 -12.54
N GLU A 264 4.63 -29.59 -11.26
CA GLU A 264 3.73 -29.22 -10.16
C GLU A 264 4.17 -27.95 -9.43
N SER A 265 5.45 -27.58 -9.56
CA SER A 265 6.02 -26.35 -9.02
C SER A 265 7.33 -26.01 -9.72
N PHE A 266 7.78 -24.77 -9.55
CA PHE A 266 9.11 -24.31 -9.97
C PHE A 266 9.64 -23.29 -8.96
N THR A 267 10.94 -22.96 -9.06
CA THR A 267 11.60 -21.98 -8.18
C THR A 267 12.12 -20.83 -9.02
N LEU A 268 11.88 -19.61 -8.56
CA LEU A 268 12.51 -18.39 -9.07
C LEU A 268 13.76 -18.11 -8.24
N GLU A 269 14.93 -18.21 -8.86
CA GLU A 269 16.23 -17.90 -8.25
C GLU A 269 16.47 -16.39 -8.31
N ILE A 270 16.35 -15.72 -7.17
CA ILE A 270 16.57 -14.27 -7.05
C ILE A 270 18.08 -14.00 -6.94
N PRO A 271 18.64 -12.99 -7.63
CA PRO A 271 20.05 -12.65 -7.49
C PRO A 271 20.47 -12.38 -6.03
N PRO A 272 21.61 -12.92 -5.57
CA PRO A 272 22.01 -12.86 -4.16
C PRO A 272 22.40 -11.46 -3.66
N ASP A 273 22.66 -10.51 -4.57
CA ASP A 273 22.90 -9.10 -4.23
C ASP A 273 21.62 -8.33 -3.90
N ILE A 274 20.44 -8.87 -4.23
CA ILE A 274 19.15 -8.27 -3.86
C ILE A 274 18.82 -8.65 -2.41
N GLY A 275 19.14 -7.75 -1.48
CA GLY A 275 18.88 -7.96 -0.05
C GLY A 275 17.39 -7.86 0.36
N ALA A 276 17.10 -8.09 1.64
CA ALA A 276 15.73 -8.17 2.15
C ALA A 276 14.90 -6.90 1.98
N ALA A 277 13.75 -7.03 1.31
CA ALA A 277 12.69 -6.04 1.15
C ALA A 277 11.50 -6.69 0.41
N HIS A 278 10.42 -5.93 0.21
CA HIS A 278 9.36 -6.31 -0.72
C HIS A 278 9.69 -5.85 -2.15
N TYR A 279 9.48 -6.72 -3.12
CA TYR A 279 9.74 -6.50 -4.53
C TYR A 279 8.54 -6.96 -5.37
N GLN A 280 8.45 -6.44 -6.58
CA GLN A 280 7.54 -6.93 -7.61
C GLN A 280 8.34 -7.55 -8.74
N ILE A 281 7.92 -8.73 -9.22
CA ILE A 281 8.50 -9.40 -10.38
C ILE A 281 7.50 -9.28 -11.52
N ALA A 282 7.84 -8.53 -12.57
CA ALA A 282 7.16 -8.60 -13.85
C ALA A 282 7.61 -9.87 -14.60
N LEU A 283 6.91 -10.98 -14.35
CA LEU A 283 7.23 -12.29 -14.88
C LEU A 283 6.68 -12.42 -16.31
N ARG A 284 7.58 -12.43 -17.29
CA ARG A 284 7.32 -12.72 -18.68
C ARG A 284 7.41 -14.22 -18.92
N MET A 285 6.35 -14.77 -19.50
CA MET A 285 6.20 -16.17 -19.85
C MET A 285 6.15 -16.27 -21.37
N ARG A 286 7.03 -17.09 -21.95
CA ARG A 286 7.11 -17.29 -23.40
C ARG A 286 6.90 -18.77 -23.74
N CYS A 287 5.93 -19.05 -24.60
CA CYS A 287 5.79 -20.33 -25.29
C CYS A 287 5.57 -20.03 -26.78
N GLU A 288 6.42 -20.62 -27.63
CA GLU A 288 6.45 -20.35 -29.08
C GLU A 288 6.58 -18.84 -29.39
N ASN A 289 5.63 -18.26 -30.13
CA ASN A 289 5.60 -16.84 -30.47
C ASN A 289 4.70 -15.99 -29.55
N VAL A 290 4.16 -16.59 -28.47
CA VAL A 290 3.28 -15.91 -27.51
C VAL A 290 4.08 -15.52 -26.27
N CYS A 291 3.94 -14.26 -25.87
CA CYS A 291 4.56 -13.72 -24.66
C CYS A 291 3.48 -13.05 -23.79
N LEU A 292 3.33 -13.50 -22.55
CA LEU A 292 2.42 -12.92 -21.54
C LEU A 292 3.25 -12.41 -20.36
N THR A 293 2.84 -11.29 -19.77
CA THR A 293 3.47 -10.75 -18.56
C THR A 293 2.49 -10.77 -17.41
N ARG A 294 2.91 -11.26 -16.25
CA ARG A 294 2.14 -11.21 -14.98
C ARG A 294 3.03 -10.64 -13.87
N ALA A 295 2.50 -9.73 -13.07
CA ALA A 295 3.20 -9.22 -11.90
C ALA A 295 3.00 -10.14 -10.68
N ILE A 296 4.07 -10.36 -9.92
CA ILE A 296 4.05 -11.16 -8.68
C ILE A 296 4.78 -10.39 -7.58
N GLY A 297 4.15 -10.21 -6.41
CA GLY A 297 4.82 -9.69 -5.23
C GLY A 297 5.69 -10.75 -4.56
N VAL A 298 6.88 -10.37 -4.08
CA VAL A 298 7.79 -11.24 -3.34
C VAL A 298 8.46 -10.49 -2.18
N ASN A 299 8.48 -11.12 -1.02
CA ASN A 299 9.17 -10.68 0.19
C ASN A 299 10.49 -11.44 0.28
N ILE A 300 11.61 -10.78 0.07
CA ILE A 300 12.91 -11.37 0.34
C ILE A 300 13.16 -11.20 1.84
N MET A 301 13.21 -12.32 2.56
CA MET A 301 13.45 -12.32 4.00
C MET A 301 14.89 -12.71 4.29
N GLN A 302 15.53 -12.01 5.23
CA GLN A 302 16.79 -12.46 5.81
C GLN A 302 16.52 -13.54 6.85
N PRO A 303 17.45 -14.50 7.05
CA PRO A 303 17.40 -15.37 8.22
C PRO A 303 17.32 -14.50 9.48
N PRO A 304 16.53 -14.88 10.50
CA PRO A 304 16.50 -14.14 11.76
C PRO A 304 17.92 -14.03 12.32
N SER A 305 18.46 -12.81 12.42
CA SER A 305 19.77 -12.60 13.04
C SER A 305 19.64 -12.59 14.55
N THR A 306 20.40 -13.45 15.23
CA THR A 306 20.58 -13.41 16.69
C THR A 306 21.55 -12.28 17.06
N THR A 307 21.22 -11.04 16.73
CA THR A 307 21.97 -9.91 17.30
C THR A 307 21.65 -9.85 18.79
N GLU A 308 22.68 -9.96 19.64
CA GLU A 308 22.54 -9.74 21.08
C GLU A 308 21.96 -8.34 21.31
N SER A 309 20.70 -8.29 21.74
CA SER A 309 20.02 -7.03 22.05
C SER A 309 20.66 -6.45 23.31
N SER A 310 21.31 -5.30 23.19
CA SER A 310 21.80 -4.59 24.37
C SER A 310 20.63 -4.11 25.21
N THR A 311 20.75 -4.15 26.54
CA THR A 311 19.74 -3.60 27.46
C THR A 311 19.72 -2.07 27.43
N ARG A 312 20.79 -1.41 26.95
CA ARG A 312 20.89 0.06 26.90
C ARG A 312 20.39 0.60 25.57
N LEU A 313 19.47 1.57 25.64
CA LEU A 313 18.92 2.26 24.46
C LEU A 313 20.02 2.83 23.54
N GLN A 314 21.04 3.46 24.12
CA GLN A 314 22.14 4.08 23.34
C GLN A 314 22.94 3.06 22.52
N ASP A 315 23.15 1.86 23.05
CA ASP A 315 23.83 0.80 22.30
C ASP A 315 22.96 0.33 21.14
N ARG A 316 21.65 0.17 21.36
CA ARG A 316 20.71 -0.22 20.30
C ARG A 316 20.61 0.85 19.21
N LYS A 317 20.59 2.14 19.58
CA LYS A 317 20.67 3.25 18.61
C LYS A 317 21.93 3.17 17.76
N LEU A 318 23.10 2.98 18.36
CA LEU A 318 24.37 2.86 17.63
C LEU A 318 24.40 1.62 16.73
N GLN A 319 23.89 0.48 17.21
CA GLN A 319 23.76 -0.74 16.41
C GLN A 319 22.87 -0.52 15.17
N ALA A 320 21.73 0.17 15.33
CA ALA A 320 20.82 0.48 14.24
C ALA A 320 21.43 1.43 13.20
N LEU A 321 22.20 2.45 13.65
CA LEU A 321 22.93 3.35 12.76
C LEU A 321 23.96 2.59 11.92
N ARG A 322 24.79 1.76 12.57
CA ARG A 322 25.79 0.92 11.87
C ARG A 322 25.16 -0.04 10.88
N TYR A 323 24.09 -0.73 11.30
CA TYR A 323 23.34 -1.61 10.41
C TYR A 323 22.83 -0.83 9.19
N THR A 324 22.24 0.35 9.40
CA THR A 324 21.72 1.17 8.30
C THR A 324 22.84 1.66 7.37
N ALA A 325 23.98 2.09 7.92
CA ALA A 325 25.15 2.50 7.13
C ALA A 325 25.63 1.38 6.19
N HIS A 326 25.74 0.15 6.70
CA HIS A 326 26.21 -1.01 5.94
C HIS A 326 25.18 -1.62 5.00
N HIS A 327 23.91 -1.71 5.41
CA HIS A 327 22.90 -2.55 4.75
C HIS A 327 21.65 -1.81 4.29
N GLY A 328 21.46 -0.55 4.72
CA GLY A 328 20.30 0.27 4.39
C GLY A 328 20.13 0.47 2.87
N MET A 329 18.90 0.78 2.46
CA MET A 329 18.62 1.20 1.08
C MET A 329 19.29 2.54 0.77
N ASP A 330 19.52 2.80 -0.52
CA ASP A 330 20.19 4.00 -1.02
C ASP A 330 19.31 5.25 -0.87
N ARG A 331 19.24 5.74 0.38
CA ARG A 331 18.43 6.86 0.85
C ARG A 331 19.32 7.90 1.56
N THR A 332 18.84 9.12 1.66
CA THR A 332 19.54 10.20 2.38
C THR A 332 19.78 9.86 3.86
N SER A 333 18.86 9.17 4.52
CA SER A 333 19.03 8.74 5.92
C SER A 333 20.11 7.67 6.11
N ARG A 334 20.41 6.87 5.08
CA ARG A 334 21.59 5.99 5.08
C ARG A 334 22.87 6.80 5.08
N LEU A 335 22.93 7.85 4.26
CA LEU A 335 24.06 8.77 4.25
C LEU A 335 24.23 9.46 5.62
N LEU A 336 23.14 9.90 6.25
CA LEU A 336 23.18 10.43 7.63
C LEU A 336 23.76 9.40 8.60
N ALA A 337 23.31 8.15 8.54
CA ALA A 337 23.85 7.09 9.40
C ALA A 337 25.37 6.90 9.21
N MET A 338 25.84 6.83 7.95
CA MET A 338 27.26 6.67 7.62
C MET A 338 28.12 7.81 8.18
N LEU A 339 27.66 9.06 8.04
CA LEU A 339 28.37 10.23 8.55
C LEU A 339 28.38 10.26 10.08
N HIS A 340 27.23 10.02 10.70
CA HIS A 340 27.07 10.08 12.16
C HIS A 340 27.91 9.00 12.89
N CYS A 341 28.00 7.78 12.35
CA CYS A 341 28.83 6.72 12.94
C CYS A 341 30.29 6.71 12.43
N GLY A 342 30.65 7.61 11.51
CA GLY A 342 31.99 7.69 10.92
C GLY A 342 32.35 6.52 9.98
N GLU A 343 31.37 5.73 9.55
CA GLU A 343 31.56 4.56 8.67
C GLU A 343 31.33 4.95 7.20
N VAL A 344 32.07 5.97 6.76
CA VAL A 344 31.97 6.53 5.42
C VAL A 344 32.74 5.68 4.41
N THR A 345 32.07 5.26 3.34
CA THR A 345 32.66 4.49 2.23
C THR A 345 32.55 5.27 0.93
N GLU A 346 33.13 4.76 -0.17
CA GLU A 346 33.05 5.38 -1.50
C GLU A 346 31.59 5.60 -1.96
N ALA A 347 30.64 4.79 -1.48
CA ALA A 347 29.22 4.91 -1.78
C ALA A 347 28.61 6.23 -1.28
N ALA A 348 29.18 6.87 -0.24
CA ALA A 348 28.64 8.10 0.34
C ALA A 348 28.56 9.25 -0.67
N THR A 349 29.55 9.36 -1.56
CA THR A 349 29.56 10.40 -2.60
C THR A 349 28.43 10.19 -3.60
N GLN A 350 28.21 8.94 -4.02
CA GLN A 350 27.12 8.62 -4.96
C GLN A 350 25.75 8.86 -4.29
N LEU A 351 25.57 8.44 -3.04
CA LEU A 351 24.33 8.69 -2.28
C LEU A 351 24.01 10.17 -2.15
N LEU A 352 25.03 11.01 -1.91
CA LEU A 352 24.86 12.46 -1.89
C LEU A 352 24.45 12.99 -3.27
N LEU A 353 25.11 12.56 -4.34
CA LEU A 353 24.78 12.98 -5.71
C LEU A 353 23.35 12.60 -6.10
N ASP A 354 22.92 11.38 -5.80
CA ASP A 354 21.57 10.88 -6.07
C ASP A 354 20.52 11.65 -5.26
N THR A 355 20.82 11.93 -3.99
CA THR A 355 19.97 12.78 -3.12
C THR A 355 19.80 14.17 -3.74
N LEU A 356 20.90 14.80 -4.17
CA LEU A 356 20.85 16.14 -4.77
C LEU A 356 20.12 16.15 -6.11
N GLN A 357 20.26 15.09 -6.92
CA GLN A 357 19.53 14.94 -8.18
C GLN A 357 18.03 14.86 -7.92
N ARG A 358 17.58 13.99 -6.99
CA ARG A 358 16.18 13.84 -6.62
C ARG A 358 15.54 15.16 -6.16
N ILE A 359 16.22 15.89 -5.28
CA ILE A 359 15.72 17.16 -4.73
C ILE A 359 15.70 18.25 -5.81
N SER A 360 16.77 18.37 -6.59
CA SER A 360 16.83 19.34 -7.69
C SER A 360 15.77 19.06 -8.76
N ALA A 361 15.48 17.78 -9.00
CA ALA A 361 14.47 17.34 -9.94
C ALA A 361 13.02 17.48 -9.41
N ARG A 362 12.84 17.87 -8.14
CA ARG A 362 11.53 17.96 -7.48
C ARG A 362 10.72 16.68 -7.70
N GLU A 363 11.39 15.54 -7.54
CA GLU A 363 10.71 14.24 -7.51
C GLU A 363 9.66 14.25 -6.40
N ASP A 364 8.51 13.61 -6.65
CA ASP A 364 7.56 13.32 -5.59
C ASP A 364 8.27 12.65 -4.41
N CYS A 365 7.95 13.09 -3.20
CA CYS A 365 8.62 12.67 -1.96
C CYS A 365 10.09 13.11 -1.83
N SER A 366 10.52 14.16 -2.54
CA SER A 366 11.85 14.77 -2.36
C SER A 366 12.00 15.56 -1.05
N ASP A 367 10.90 15.99 -0.44
CA ASP A 367 10.82 16.57 0.90
C ASP A 367 11.36 15.61 1.97
N PHE A 368 11.06 14.31 1.85
CA PHE A 368 11.60 13.27 2.74
C PHE A 368 13.11 13.08 2.62
N SER A 369 13.70 13.48 1.49
CA SER A 369 15.15 13.51 1.29
C SER A 369 15.77 14.85 1.72
N LEU A 370 15.04 15.95 1.57
CA LEU A 370 15.53 17.29 1.92
C LEU A 370 15.71 17.45 3.43
N VAL A 371 14.77 16.96 4.25
CA VAL A 371 14.86 17.04 5.72
C VAL A 371 16.14 16.40 6.27
N PRO A 372 16.48 15.13 5.99
CA PRO A 372 17.76 14.55 6.42
C PRO A 372 18.97 15.21 5.75
N LEU A 373 18.86 15.76 4.54
CA LEU A 373 19.96 16.55 3.94
C LEU A 373 20.24 17.83 4.73
N LEU A 374 19.21 18.51 5.26
CA LEU A 374 19.37 19.67 6.12
C LEU A 374 20.04 19.30 7.46
N TRP A 375 19.73 18.13 8.00
CA TRP A 375 20.45 17.59 9.15
C TRP A 375 21.93 17.37 8.82
N ILE A 376 22.22 16.69 7.71
CA ILE A 376 23.60 16.47 7.23
C ILE A 376 24.33 17.80 7.04
N TRP A 377 23.67 18.83 6.49
CA TRP A 377 24.25 20.17 6.37
C TRP A 377 24.60 20.76 7.75
N ARG A 378 23.70 20.66 8.73
CA ARG A 378 23.90 21.24 10.07
C ARG A 378 25.11 20.64 10.79
N ASP A 379 25.26 19.33 10.74
CA ASP A 379 26.25 18.60 11.55
C ASP A 379 27.55 18.28 10.81
N HIS A 380 27.53 18.16 9.48
CA HIS A 380 28.66 17.59 8.72
C HIS A 380 29.16 18.49 7.58
N GLU A 381 28.66 19.73 7.43
CA GLU A 381 29.16 20.62 6.39
C GLU A 381 30.68 20.87 6.53
N GLY A 382 31.38 20.79 5.40
CA GLY A 382 32.84 20.87 5.36
C GLY A 382 33.56 19.55 5.64
N GLU A 383 32.86 18.51 6.09
CA GLU A 383 33.42 17.18 6.34
C GLU A 383 33.24 16.24 5.14
N HIS A 384 34.12 15.23 5.02
CA HIS A 384 34.10 14.09 4.09
C HIS A 384 34.02 14.35 2.57
N PHE A 385 33.46 15.47 2.13
CA PHE A 385 33.20 15.82 0.74
C PHE A 385 33.96 17.09 0.35
N PRO A 386 34.36 17.22 -0.93
CA PRO A 386 35.03 18.41 -1.41
C PRO A 386 34.12 19.65 -1.32
N PRO A 387 34.68 20.87 -1.12
CA PRO A 387 33.90 22.11 -1.03
C PRO A 387 32.98 22.38 -2.22
N ALA A 388 33.28 21.83 -3.40
CA ALA A 388 32.41 21.93 -4.57
C ALA A 388 31.06 21.20 -4.38
N LEU A 389 31.05 20.05 -3.71
CA LEU A 389 29.81 19.33 -3.42
C LEU A 389 28.98 20.07 -2.37
N TRP A 390 29.59 20.61 -1.32
CA TRP A 390 28.88 21.43 -0.33
C TRP A 390 28.26 22.69 -0.94
N ARG A 391 28.96 23.35 -1.89
CA ARG A 391 28.33 24.44 -2.68
C ARG A 391 27.11 23.96 -3.46
N ARG A 392 27.14 22.75 -4.03
CA ARG A 392 25.99 22.15 -4.72
C ARG A 392 24.85 21.81 -3.76
N VAL A 393 25.14 21.31 -2.55
CA VAL A 393 24.16 21.09 -1.48
C VAL A 393 23.44 22.40 -1.17
N ARG A 394 24.20 23.47 -0.89
CA ARG A 394 23.63 24.81 -0.65
C ARG A 394 22.76 25.30 -1.80
N SER A 395 23.23 25.19 -3.04
CA SER A 395 22.44 25.60 -4.21
C SER A 395 21.16 24.77 -4.38
N THR A 396 21.19 23.48 -4.02
CA THR A 396 20.02 22.60 -4.08
C THR A 396 18.98 23.01 -3.05
N ILE A 397 19.41 23.32 -1.82
CA ILE A 397 18.53 23.82 -0.73
C ILE A 397 17.90 25.16 -1.12
N LEU A 398 18.70 26.12 -1.62
CA LEU A 398 18.20 27.46 -1.99
C LEU A 398 17.35 27.48 -3.27
N GLY A 399 17.51 26.48 -4.14
CA GLY A 399 16.76 26.33 -5.40
C GLY A 399 15.48 25.51 -5.30
N TYR A 400 15.22 24.88 -4.16
CA TYR A 400 14.07 24.03 -3.95
C TYR A 400 12.75 24.83 -3.87
N ARG A 401 11.64 24.17 -4.19
CA ARG A 401 10.28 24.70 -4.06
C ARG A 401 9.69 24.20 -2.75
N TYR A 402 9.56 25.08 -1.76
CA TYR A 402 9.17 24.69 -0.41
C TYR A 402 7.66 24.58 -0.21
N TRP A 403 6.85 25.24 -1.04
CA TRP A 403 5.40 25.19 -0.92
C TRP A 403 4.68 25.59 -2.21
N LEU A 404 3.35 25.42 -2.20
CA LEU A 404 2.45 25.69 -3.33
C LEU A 404 2.40 27.16 -3.77
N ASP A 405 2.64 28.09 -2.84
CA ASP A 405 2.68 29.53 -3.09
C ASP A 405 3.98 29.98 -3.78
N GLU A 406 4.84 29.02 -4.15
CA GLU A 406 6.02 29.22 -4.96
C GLU A 406 5.80 28.64 -6.38
N PRO A 407 6.26 29.31 -7.45
CA PRO A 407 6.16 28.83 -8.83
C PRO A 407 6.77 27.43 -9.05
N GLY A 408 6.02 26.56 -9.74
CA GLY A 408 6.52 25.24 -10.13
C GLY A 408 5.53 24.42 -10.97
N ASN A 409 6.07 23.58 -11.86
CA ASN A 409 5.32 22.62 -12.67
C ASN A 409 5.88 21.21 -12.39
N ASP A 410 5.47 20.67 -11.25
CA ASP A 410 5.90 19.37 -10.73
C ASP A 410 4.67 18.59 -10.24
N VAL A 411 4.90 17.33 -9.87
CA VAL A 411 3.85 16.41 -9.39
C VAL A 411 4.02 16.11 -7.90
N MET A 412 4.77 16.94 -7.17
CA MET A 412 5.01 16.72 -5.74
C MET A 412 3.68 16.79 -4.97
N TRP A 413 3.51 15.89 -4.01
CA TRP A 413 2.32 15.85 -3.18
C TRP A 413 2.45 16.73 -1.93
N PHE A 414 1.69 17.83 -1.86
CA PHE A 414 1.77 18.78 -0.75
C PHE A 414 0.71 18.55 0.35
N TRP A 415 -0.30 17.70 0.13
CA TRP A 415 -1.58 17.80 0.86
C TRP A 415 -1.78 16.83 2.04
N SER A 416 -0.96 15.79 2.18
CA SER A 416 -1.12 14.87 3.32
C SER A 416 -0.36 15.36 4.55
N GLU A 417 -0.85 14.98 5.73
CA GLU A 417 -0.29 15.29 7.05
C GLU A 417 1.24 15.21 7.08
N ASN A 418 1.82 14.06 6.70
CA ASN A 418 3.26 13.81 6.69
C ASN A 418 4.05 14.71 5.71
N HIS A 419 3.50 14.99 4.52
CA HIS A 419 4.13 15.83 3.52
C HIS A 419 4.11 17.30 3.95
N THR A 420 2.96 17.79 4.43
CA THR A 420 2.85 19.16 4.97
C THR A 420 3.88 19.40 6.07
N LEU A 421 4.01 18.46 7.02
CA LEU A 421 5.03 18.50 8.05
C LEU A 421 6.44 18.57 7.47
N CYS A 422 6.79 17.69 6.53
CA CYS A 422 8.14 17.64 5.97
C CYS A 422 8.49 18.90 5.16
N PHE A 423 7.56 19.43 4.35
CA PHE A 423 7.74 20.70 3.64
C PHE A 423 7.92 21.88 4.60
N HIS A 424 7.08 22.00 5.63
CA HIS A 424 7.19 23.09 6.61
C HIS A 424 8.45 22.95 7.47
N THR A 425 8.83 21.73 7.84
CA THR A 425 10.10 21.44 8.52
C THR A 425 11.28 21.87 7.67
N ALA A 426 11.32 21.46 6.40
CA ALA A 426 12.38 21.83 5.49
C ALA A 426 12.46 23.35 5.28
N GLN A 427 11.32 24.02 5.11
CA GLN A 427 11.24 25.47 4.93
C GLN A 427 11.77 26.22 6.17
N TYR A 428 11.35 25.80 7.35
CA TYR A 428 11.77 26.39 8.63
C TYR A 428 13.28 26.24 8.83
N LEU A 429 13.80 25.02 8.70
CA LEU A 429 15.21 24.72 8.94
C LEU A 429 16.12 25.36 7.89
N ALA A 430 15.74 25.33 6.61
CA ALA A 430 16.52 25.99 5.55
C ALA A 430 16.55 27.51 5.76
N GLY A 431 15.42 28.13 6.12
CA GLY A 431 15.34 29.55 6.43
C GLY A 431 16.19 29.94 7.65
N GLN A 432 16.19 29.10 8.69
CA GLN A 432 17.05 29.25 9.88
C GLN A 432 18.55 29.17 9.54
N MET A 433 18.94 28.24 8.67
CA MET A 433 20.35 28.03 8.31
C MET A 433 20.90 29.11 7.37
N PHE A 434 20.03 29.76 6.59
CA PHE A 434 20.44 30.74 5.58
C PHE A 434 19.59 32.03 5.64
N PRO A 435 19.56 32.75 6.79
CA PRO A 435 18.61 33.84 7.03
C PRO A 435 18.69 34.97 5.98
N ASP A 436 19.89 35.31 5.53
CA ASP A 436 20.14 36.39 4.57
C ASP A 436 20.14 35.94 3.10
N ALA A 437 20.03 34.63 2.83
CA ALA A 437 20.11 34.10 1.48
C ALA A 437 18.80 34.28 0.71
N LEU A 438 18.90 34.45 -0.60
CA LEU A 438 17.75 34.47 -1.50
C LEU A 438 17.33 33.05 -1.90
N PHE A 439 16.08 32.70 -1.64
CA PHE A 439 15.46 31.44 -2.08
C PHE A 439 14.90 31.63 -3.49
N LEU A 440 15.43 30.88 -4.45
CA LEU A 440 15.28 31.18 -5.87
C LEU A 440 13.86 30.94 -6.39
N ALA A 441 13.15 29.94 -5.86
CA ALA A 441 11.79 29.64 -6.28
C ALA A 441 10.82 30.76 -5.88
N SER A 442 10.92 31.28 -4.66
CA SER A 442 9.98 32.28 -4.11
C SER A 442 10.45 33.73 -4.24
N GLY A 443 11.75 33.96 -4.40
CA GLY A 443 12.36 35.29 -4.29
C GLY A 443 12.42 35.84 -2.86
N ARG A 444 12.16 35.01 -1.84
CA ARG A 444 12.15 35.41 -0.41
C ARG A 444 13.53 35.30 0.23
N SER A 445 13.77 36.05 1.30
CA SER A 445 14.92 35.80 2.19
C SER A 445 14.71 34.54 3.04
N GLY A 446 15.77 33.99 3.61
CA GLY A 446 15.67 32.86 4.55
C GLY A 446 14.88 33.21 5.80
N GLU A 447 15.03 34.43 6.34
CA GLU A 447 14.23 34.91 7.47
C GLU A 447 12.73 34.88 7.15
N GLN A 448 12.34 35.38 5.97
CA GLN A 448 10.95 35.33 5.51
C GLN A 448 10.45 33.88 5.37
N GLN A 449 11.28 32.97 4.83
CA GLN A 449 10.92 31.56 4.73
C GLN A 449 10.70 30.92 6.10
N ARG A 450 11.59 31.18 7.07
CA ARG A 450 11.46 30.69 8.44
C ARG A 450 10.17 31.20 9.08
N ASP A 451 9.88 32.49 8.98
CA ASP A 451 8.70 33.10 9.62
C ASP A 451 7.37 32.64 8.99
N ILE A 452 7.37 32.34 7.69
CA ILE A 452 6.23 31.69 7.02
C ILE A 452 6.07 30.26 7.53
N ALA A 453 7.15 29.48 7.53
CA ALA A 453 7.13 28.09 7.97
C ALA A 453 6.72 27.93 9.44
N ALA A 454 7.19 28.82 10.32
CA ALA A 454 6.84 28.83 11.75
C ALA A 454 5.32 28.97 11.96
N ARG A 455 4.65 29.86 11.20
CA ARG A 455 3.19 30.02 11.25
C ARG A 455 2.45 28.78 10.74
N ARG A 456 2.96 28.17 9.67
CA ARG A 456 2.41 26.92 9.11
C ARG A 456 2.57 25.74 10.06
N LEU A 457 3.75 25.61 10.69
CA LEU A 457 4.01 24.59 11.72
C LEU A 457 3.09 24.78 12.92
N ALA A 458 2.86 26.01 13.39
CA ALA A 458 1.93 26.25 14.48
C ALA A 458 0.52 25.74 14.15
N GLN A 459 0.00 26.06 12.96
CA GLN A 459 -1.30 25.57 12.48
C GLN A 459 -1.33 24.04 12.34
N TRP A 460 -0.26 23.45 11.80
CA TRP A 460 -0.14 22.00 11.68
C TRP A 460 -0.14 21.30 13.04
N PHE A 461 0.64 21.80 14.00
CA PHE A 461 0.67 21.24 15.35
C PHE A 461 -0.69 21.39 16.03
N ASP A 462 -1.36 22.55 15.92
CA ASP A 462 -2.69 22.78 16.49
C ASP A 462 -3.69 21.73 15.97
N ALA A 463 -3.67 21.47 14.66
CA ALA A 463 -4.55 20.48 14.04
C ALA A 463 -4.26 19.05 14.52
N VAL A 464 -3.00 18.61 14.50
CA VAL A 464 -2.62 17.24 14.89
C VAL A 464 -2.77 17.01 16.40
N GLU A 465 -2.53 18.03 17.22
CA GLU A 465 -2.74 17.94 18.66
C GLU A 465 -4.23 17.76 19.00
N GLN A 466 -5.10 18.48 18.28
CA GLN A 466 -6.56 18.46 18.47
C GLN A 466 -7.22 17.20 17.89
N HIS A 467 -6.81 16.76 16.70
CA HIS A 467 -7.50 15.71 15.94
C HIS A 467 -6.76 14.37 15.95
N GLY A 468 -5.47 14.36 16.26
CA GLY A 468 -4.60 13.18 16.14
C GLY A 468 -4.24 12.86 14.70
N PHE A 469 -3.30 11.94 14.52
CA PHE A 469 -2.79 11.53 13.21
C PHE A 469 -3.86 10.76 12.42
N VAL A 470 -4.09 11.16 11.16
CA VAL A 470 -5.09 10.56 10.26
C VAL A 470 -4.70 9.18 9.76
N GLU A 471 -3.41 8.93 9.65
CA GLU A 471 -2.86 7.62 9.31
C GLU A 471 -2.52 6.86 10.61
N TRP A 472 -3.49 6.72 11.52
CA TRP A 472 -3.27 6.12 12.84
C TRP A 472 -2.58 4.75 12.73
N ASN A 473 -1.64 4.50 13.65
CA ASN A 473 -0.87 3.25 13.80
C ASN A 473 -0.28 2.69 12.49
N SER A 474 -0.08 3.56 11.49
CA SER A 474 0.27 3.15 10.15
C SER A 474 1.74 2.79 10.02
N ALA A 475 2.01 1.49 9.80
CA ALA A 475 3.35 0.97 9.58
C ALA A 475 4.14 1.70 8.48
N PRO A 476 3.55 2.11 7.34
CA PRO A 476 4.27 2.90 6.35
C PRO A 476 4.32 4.41 6.61
N TYR A 477 3.47 4.99 7.48
CA TYR A 477 3.34 6.46 7.60
C TYR A 477 3.88 7.09 8.87
N TYR A 478 3.80 6.41 10.02
CA TYR A 478 4.49 6.89 11.23
C TYR A 478 6.00 7.11 10.98
N PRO A 479 6.71 6.21 10.26
CA PRO A 479 8.08 6.49 9.87
C PRO A 479 8.28 7.74 9.02
N VAL A 480 7.28 8.19 8.26
CA VAL A 480 7.36 9.42 7.47
C VAL A 480 7.17 10.64 8.36
N ASP A 481 6.18 10.63 9.26
CA ASP A 481 5.97 11.71 10.25
C ASP A 481 7.20 11.91 11.14
N TYR A 482 7.83 10.80 11.55
CA TYR A 482 9.06 10.82 12.33
C TYR A 482 10.21 11.59 11.63
N ILE A 483 10.26 11.65 10.30
CA ILE A 483 11.31 12.41 9.59
C ILE A 483 11.27 13.89 10.00
N GLY A 484 10.10 14.51 9.89
CA GLY A 484 9.90 15.91 10.24
C GLY A 484 10.02 16.14 11.75
N LEU A 485 9.37 15.30 12.57
CA LEU A 485 9.35 15.48 14.01
C LEU A 485 10.74 15.34 14.66
N PHE A 486 11.55 14.34 14.30
CA PHE A 486 12.90 14.22 14.85
C PHE A 486 13.80 15.37 14.40
N ALA A 487 13.66 15.81 13.13
CA ALA A 487 14.42 16.95 12.63
C ALA A 487 14.05 18.24 13.38
N LEU A 488 12.76 18.52 13.61
CA LEU A 488 12.32 19.67 14.40
C LEU A 488 12.77 19.59 15.86
N TYR A 489 12.63 18.43 16.49
CA TYR A 489 13.06 18.20 17.87
C TYR A 489 14.54 18.53 18.07
N GLU A 490 15.39 18.06 17.16
CA GLU A 490 16.84 18.20 17.29
C GLU A 490 17.38 19.55 16.75
N LEU A 491 16.82 20.05 15.65
CA LEU A 491 17.44 21.14 14.86
C LEU A 491 16.80 22.52 15.08
N ALA A 492 15.57 22.59 15.59
CA ALA A 492 14.86 23.86 15.69
C ALA A 492 15.47 24.76 16.78
N ALA A 493 15.72 26.03 16.43
CA ALA A 493 16.23 27.01 17.40
C ALA A 493 15.15 27.50 18.38
N ASP A 494 13.87 27.49 17.95
CA ASP A 494 12.76 27.92 18.79
C ASP A 494 12.26 26.78 19.69
N ALA A 495 12.35 26.97 21.01
CA ALA A 495 11.97 25.94 22.00
C ALA A 495 10.52 25.45 21.85
N TRP A 496 9.59 26.33 21.47
CA TRP A 496 8.18 25.92 21.28
C TRP A 496 8.01 24.91 20.15
N VAL A 497 8.88 24.94 19.12
CA VAL A 497 8.84 23.99 18.00
C VAL A 497 9.36 22.63 18.46
N SER A 498 10.53 22.61 19.10
CA SER A 498 11.15 21.36 19.56
C SER A 498 10.34 20.68 20.68
N GLU A 499 9.76 21.44 21.60
CA GLU A 499 8.89 20.93 22.67
C GLU A 499 7.61 20.28 22.13
N ARG A 500 6.93 20.93 21.17
CA ARG A 500 5.72 20.37 20.54
C ARG A 500 6.06 19.14 19.67
N ALA A 501 7.17 19.19 18.94
CA ALA A 501 7.67 18.02 18.21
C ALA A 501 7.92 16.83 19.15
N LYS A 502 8.59 17.06 20.30
CA LYS A 502 8.81 16.04 21.32
C LYS A 502 7.50 15.46 21.86
N ALA A 503 6.51 16.30 22.16
CA ALA A 503 5.22 15.85 22.68
C ALA A 503 4.49 14.92 21.69
N LEU A 504 4.57 15.20 20.39
CA LEU A 504 4.02 14.32 19.36
C LEU A 504 4.85 13.04 19.16
N LEU A 505 6.18 13.09 19.28
CA LEU A 505 7.02 11.90 19.30
C LEU A 505 6.64 10.97 20.48
N ASP A 506 6.47 11.53 21.67
CA ASP A 506 6.05 10.80 22.87
C ASP A 506 4.67 10.14 22.65
N ARG A 507 3.74 10.85 22.03
CA ARG A 507 2.41 10.34 21.67
C ARG A 507 2.51 9.17 20.67
N LEU A 508 3.25 9.33 19.58
CA LEU A 508 3.41 8.28 18.56
C LEU A 508 4.07 7.02 19.13
N MET A 509 5.10 7.17 19.97
CA MET A 509 5.75 6.05 20.65
C MET A 509 4.80 5.34 21.63
N LEU A 510 3.98 6.10 22.35
CA LEU A 510 2.94 5.55 23.22
C LEU A 510 1.91 4.74 22.42
N LEU A 511 1.33 5.33 21.37
CA LEU A 511 0.35 4.63 20.54
C LEU A 511 0.96 3.38 19.90
N SER A 512 2.16 3.47 19.33
CA SER A 512 2.84 2.32 18.74
C SER A 512 3.06 1.19 19.75
N SER A 513 3.38 1.51 21.01
CA SER A 513 3.62 0.49 22.05
C SER A 513 2.37 -0.31 22.44
N LEU A 514 1.19 0.31 22.41
CA LEU A 514 -0.09 -0.37 22.66
C LEU A 514 -0.40 -1.42 21.58
N HIS A 515 0.13 -1.19 20.39
CA HIS A 515 -0.10 -1.99 19.19
C HIS A 515 1.11 -2.83 18.77
N TYR A 516 2.15 -2.92 19.60
CA TYR A 516 3.34 -3.69 19.27
C TYR A 516 3.23 -5.13 19.79
N GLN A 517 3.38 -6.14 18.93
CA GLN A 517 3.29 -7.55 19.33
C GLN A 517 4.21 -8.39 18.44
N ALA A 518 4.87 -9.41 19.01
CA ALA A 518 5.75 -10.33 18.27
C ALA A 518 6.87 -9.65 17.45
N GLY A 519 7.34 -8.47 17.86
CA GLY A 519 8.39 -7.76 17.15
C GLY A 519 7.90 -6.96 15.93
N ILE A 520 6.59 -6.79 15.75
CA ILE A 520 5.99 -6.04 14.64
C ILE A 520 4.90 -5.08 15.14
N ALA A 521 4.59 -4.07 14.32
CA ALA A 521 3.39 -3.29 14.49
C ALA A 521 2.17 -4.16 14.15
N ALA A 522 1.25 -4.29 15.09
CA ALA A 522 -0.01 -4.99 14.99
C ALA A 522 -1.17 -4.00 15.08
N GLY A 523 -2.40 -4.49 15.03
CA GLY A 523 -3.58 -3.69 15.23
C GLY A 523 -4.07 -2.95 13.98
N THR A 524 -5.12 -2.16 14.16
CA THR A 524 -5.74 -1.40 13.07
C THR A 524 -4.85 -0.28 12.56
N MET A 525 -5.04 0.11 11.30
CA MET A 525 -4.23 1.15 10.65
C MET A 525 -5.10 2.03 9.76
N GLY A 526 -4.89 3.36 9.82
CA GLY A 526 -5.59 4.31 8.94
C GLY A 526 -5.18 4.20 7.47
N ARG A 527 -3.93 3.77 7.24
CA ARG A 527 -3.40 3.40 5.92
C ARG A 527 -2.44 2.23 6.05
N VAL A 528 -2.59 1.23 5.19
CA VAL A 528 -1.63 0.14 5.08
C VAL A 528 -1.61 -0.38 3.63
N TYR A 529 -0.58 -1.13 3.24
CA TYR A 529 -0.62 -1.92 2.02
C TYR A 529 -0.46 -3.40 2.34
N GLU A 530 -0.81 -4.22 1.36
CA GLU A 530 -0.70 -5.68 1.45
C GLU A 530 0.71 -6.13 1.85
N LYS A 531 1.76 -5.47 1.35
CA LYS A 531 3.14 -5.78 1.72
C LYS A 531 3.44 -5.58 3.21
N GLU A 532 2.91 -4.53 3.83
CA GLU A 532 3.09 -4.34 5.27
C GLU A 532 2.22 -5.30 6.08
N LEU A 533 1.01 -5.63 5.60
CA LEU A 533 0.14 -6.61 6.26
C LEU A 533 0.72 -8.03 6.24
N LEU A 534 1.33 -8.44 5.12
CA LEU A 534 1.85 -9.80 4.88
C LEU A 534 3.33 -9.97 5.26
N ALA A 535 4.07 -8.88 5.46
CA ALA A 535 5.50 -8.92 5.80
C ALA A 535 5.85 -7.91 6.90
N GLY A 536 5.18 -8.01 8.05
CA GLY A 536 5.34 -7.09 9.18
C GLY A 536 6.80 -6.90 9.64
N ILE A 537 7.64 -7.93 9.53
CA ILE A 537 9.05 -7.87 9.94
C ILE A 537 9.89 -6.94 9.05
N LEU A 538 9.45 -6.68 7.82
CA LEU A 538 10.10 -5.76 6.87
C LEU A 538 9.63 -4.30 7.05
N THR A 539 8.72 -4.02 7.98
CA THR A 539 8.25 -2.67 8.27
C THR A 539 9.28 -1.90 9.08
N GLU A 540 9.40 -0.60 8.86
CA GLU A 540 10.32 0.24 9.66
C GLU A 540 9.93 0.26 11.15
N LEU A 541 8.63 0.12 11.47
CA LEU A 541 8.17 0.02 12.86
C LEU A 541 8.67 -1.23 13.61
N SER A 542 8.98 -2.33 12.91
CA SER A 542 9.70 -3.47 13.48
C SER A 542 11.08 -3.06 14.00
N ALA A 543 11.81 -2.25 13.25
CA ALA A 543 13.13 -1.76 13.64
C ALA A 543 13.05 -0.69 14.75
N TYR A 544 11.99 0.14 14.76
CA TYR A 544 11.71 1.04 15.89
C TYR A 544 11.51 0.28 17.18
N GLY A 545 10.70 -0.80 17.17
CA GLY A 545 10.54 -1.64 18.35
C GLY A 545 11.85 -2.25 18.82
N ASN A 546 12.75 -2.62 17.89
CA ASN A 546 14.05 -3.19 18.24
C ASN A 546 14.87 -2.17 19.03
N VAL A 547 14.92 -0.93 18.57
CA VAL A 547 15.66 0.15 19.24
C VAL A 547 14.94 0.60 20.53
N ALA A 548 13.65 0.89 20.48
CA ALA A 548 12.89 1.46 21.60
C ALA A 548 12.68 0.45 22.74
N TRP A 549 12.27 -0.77 22.42
CA TRP A 549 11.78 -1.77 23.39
C TRP A 549 12.56 -3.09 23.38
N GLY A 550 13.58 -3.23 22.51
CA GLY A 550 14.45 -4.40 22.50
C GLY A 550 13.89 -5.64 21.80
N GLY A 551 12.71 -5.55 21.17
CA GLY A 551 12.09 -6.63 20.38
C GLY A 551 11.87 -6.21 18.92
N GLY A 552 11.88 -7.12 17.95
CA GLY A 552 11.76 -6.81 16.51
C GLY A 552 13.08 -6.93 15.74
N TRP A 553 13.11 -6.47 14.49
CA TRP A 553 14.25 -6.69 13.58
C TRP A 553 14.68 -5.44 12.83
N TYR A 554 16.00 -5.28 12.66
CA TYR A 554 16.51 -4.32 11.69
C TYR A 554 16.12 -4.74 10.27
N ASN A 555 15.73 -3.76 9.47
CA ASN A 555 15.47 -3.95 8.05
C ASN A 555 16.19 -2.86 7.26
N ARG A 556 16.22 -3.02 5.94
CA ARG A 556 16.98 -2.10 5.06
C ARG A 556 16.24 -0.79 4.81
N LYS A 557 14.92 -0.74 5.05
CA LYS A 557 14.05 0.39 4.73
C LYS A 557 13.93 1.31 5.96
N CYS A 558 14.96 2.12 6.14
CA CYS A 558 15.06 3.07 7.26
C CYS A 558 14.95 4.51 6.76
N ALA A 559 13.74 5.06 6.66
CA ALA A 559 13.52 6.44 6.28
C ALA A 559 13.78 7.42 7.45
N SER A 560 13.32 7.10 8.66
CA SER A 560 13.46 7.96 9.86
C SER A 560 14.21 7.33 11.02
N LEU A 561 14.38 6.01 11.06
CA LEU A 561 15.11 5.33 12.13
C LEU A 561 16.51 5.94 12.39
N PRO A 562 17.30 6.37 11.39
CA PRO A 562 18.59 7.01 11.64
C PRO A 562 18.45 8.36 12.35
N LEU A 563 17.37 9.10 12.12
CA LEU A 563 17.12 10.38 12.81
C LEU A 563 16.76 10.12 14.28
N PHE A 564 15.92 9.12 14.57
CA PHE A 564 15.69 8.68 15.94
C PHE A 564 17.01 8.31 16.64
N CYS A 565 17.84 7.51 15.97
CA CYS A 565 19.07 7.00 16.56
C CYS A 565 20.18 8.05 16.69
N ALA A 566 20.22 9.05 15.80
CA ALA A 566 21.18 10.16 15.86
C ALA A 566 20.78 11.24 16.89
N SER A 567 19.49 11.36 17.21
CA SER A 567 19.01 12.29 18.25
C SER A 567 19.24 11.77 19.67
N ASP A 568 19.17 12.66 20.65
CA ASP A 568 19.18 12.31 22.07
C ASP A 568 17.80 11.83 22.61
N TYR A 569 16.77 11.81 21.76
CA TYR A 569 15.38 11.48 22.14
C TYR A 569 15.27 10.11 22.83
N GLN A 570 14.46 10.06 23.89
CA GLN A 570 14.16 8.82 24.62
C GLN A 570 12.63 8.64 24.70
N PRO A 571 12.10 7.46 24.30
CA PRO A 571 10.68 7.16 24.45
C PRO A 571 10.25 7.21 25.93
N PRO A 572 8.98 7.57 26.22
CA PRO A 572 8.46 7.51 27.58
C PRO A 572 8.60 6.11 28.19
N ALA A 573 8.91 6.04 29.50
CA ALA A 573 9.23 4.78 30.18
C ALA A 573 8.10 3.74 30.11
N ASP A 574 6.83 4.17 30.18
CA ASP A 574 5.67 3.29 30.16
C ASP A 574 5.53 2.53 28.83
N THR A 575 6.05 3.07 27.73
CA THR A 575 5.97 2.42 26.40
C THR A 575 6.60 1.04 26.38
N HIS A 576 7.67 0.82 27.16
CA HIS A 576 8.29 -0.50 27.26
C HIS A 576 7.35 -1.53 27.89
N ARG A 577 6.58 -1.14 28.90
CA ARG A 577 5.64 -2.03 29.62
C ARG A 577 4.48 -2.46 28.73
N TYR A 578 4.02 -1.55 27.87
CA TYR A 578 2.94 -1.84 26.91
C TYR A 578 3.42 -2.70 25.75
N ALA A 579 4.59 -2.42 25.19
CA ALA A 579 5.15 -3.19 24.09
C ALA A 579 5.50 -4.63 24.51
N ALA A 580 6.14 -4.81 25.67
CA ALA A 580 6.58 -6.10 26.20
C ALA A 580 5.64 -6.63 27.31
N LEU A 581 4.36 -6.83 26.97
CA LEU A 581 3.37 -7.35 27.92
C LEU A 581 3.64 -8.83 28.27
N HIS A 582 4.04 -9.12 29.51
CA HIS A 582 4.35 -10.50 29.94
C HIS A 582 3.27 -11.16 30.82
N GLN A 583 2.45 -10.37 31.50
CA GLN A 583 1.40 -10.84 32.40
C GLN A 583 0.19 -9.89 32.36
N GLY A 584 -0.97 -10.41 32.77
CA GLY A 584 -2.21 -9.67 32.82
C GLY A 584 -2.75 -9.33 31.42
N THR A 585 -3.73 -8.43 31.38
CA THR A 585 -4.29 -7.91 30.14
C THR A 585 -4.27 -6.39 30.15
N LEU A 586 -4.06 -5.81 28.98
CA LEU A 586 -4.13 -4.38 28.74
C LEU A 586 -5.29 -4.09 27.78
N SER A 587 -6.11 -3.10 28.11
CA SER A 587 -7.05 -2.51 27.16
C SER A 587 -6.79 -1.02 27.01
N ALA A 588 -6.94 -0.50 25.81
CA ALA A 588 -6.85 0.93 25.56
C ALA A 588 -7.91 1.40 24.56
N SER A 589 -8.35 2.64 24.73
CA SER A 589 -9.26 3.32 23.81
C SER A 589 -8.82 4.76 23.58
N TYR A 590 -8.81 5.20 22.33
CA TYR A 590 -8.36 6.53 21.94
C TYR A 590 -8.90 6.95 20.56
N GLN A 591 -8.83 8.24 20.27
CA GLN A 591 -9.18 8.81 18.98
C GLN A 591 -7.93 9.24 18.22
N ALA A 592 -7.87 8.94 16.93
CA ALA A 592 -6.79 9.39 16.07
C ALA A 592 -7.30 9.65 14.66
N GLY A 593 -7.31 10.93 14.27
CA GLY A 593 -7.59 11.41 12.91
C GLY A 593 -8.86 10.82 12.29
N GLY A 594 -9.95 10.84 13.08
CA GLY A 594 -11.27 10.32 12.70
C GLY A 594 -11.48 8.82 12.92
N GLY A 595 -10.51 8.11 13.49
CA GLY A 595 -10.66 6.73 13.96
C GLY A 595 -10.91 6.66 15.47
N ASN A 596 -11.85 5.80 15.87
CA ASN A 596 -12.09 5.44 17.28
C ASN A 596 -11.44 4.08 17.55
N ILE A 597 -10.24 4.07 18.12
CA ILE A 597 -9.41 2.87 18.20
C ILE A 597 -9.63 2.19 19.54
N VAL A 598 -9.82 0.87 19.49
CA VAL A 598 -9.82 -0.01 20.66
C VAL A 598 -8.75 -1.07 20.46
N VAL A 599 -8.04 -1.38 21.53
CA VAL A 599 -7.12 -2.52 21.59
C VAL A 599 -7.31 -3.25 22.90
N TRP A 600 -7.30 -4.57 22.82
CA TRP A 600 -7.16 -5.47 23.94
C TRP A 600 -5.96 -6.38 23.68
N LYS A 601 -5.13 -6.56 24.69
CA LYS A 601 -3.86 -7.26 24.59
C LYS A 601 -3.66 -8.17 25.80
N ALA A 602 -3.27 -9.39 25.51
CA ALA A 602 -2.71 -10.36 26.45
C ALA A 602 -1.29 -10.73 25.99
N PRO A 603 -0.47 -11.41 26.81
CA PRO A 603 0.91 -11.73 26.44
C PRO A 603 1.02 -12.48 25.11
N GLY A 604 0.07 -13.40 24.85
CA GLY A 604 0.05 -14.21 23.64
C GLY A 604 -0.69 -13.62 22.43
N VAL A 605 -1.51 -12.57 22.58
CA VAL A 605 -2.39 -12.08 21.50
C VAL A 605 -2.86 -10.64 21.71
N SER A 606 -3.01 -9.90 20.63
CA SER A 606 -3.71 -8.60 20.61
C SER A 606 -4.88 -8.63 19.62
N LEU A 607 -6.01 -8.06 20.02
CA LEU A 607 -7.17 -7.75 19.17
C LEU A 607 -7.35 -6.23 19.15
N SER A 608 -7.37 -5.64 17.96
CA SER A 608 -7.64 -4.22 17.79
C SER A 608 -8.69 -3.99 16.71
N SER A 609 -9.52 -2.97 16.93
CA SER A 609 -10.56 -2.54 15.99
C SER A 609 -10.64 -1.01 15.91
N CYS A 610 -11.10 -0.50 14.77
CA CYS A 610 -11.47 0.89 14.58
C CYS A 610 -13.01 0.96 14.52
N VAL A 611 -13.61 1.44 15.61
CA VAL A 611 -15.05 1.48 15.83
C VAL A 611 -15.69 2.51 14.91
N ASP A 612 -16.70 2.08 14.15
CA ASP A 612 -17.60 2.94 13.38
C ASP A 612 -16.96 3.93 12.39
N HIS A 613 -15.84 3.55 11.78
CA HIS A 613 -15.18 4.40 10.80
C HIS A 613 -15.96 4.46 9.47
N HIS A 614 -16.77 5.52 9.30
CA HIS A 614 -17.48 5.82 8.05
C HIS A 614 -18.34 4.66 7.49
N THR A 615 -18.98 3.91 8.38
CA THR A 615 -19.78 2.71 8.06
C THR A 615 -20.68 2.87 6.83
N GLY A 616 -20.66 1.87 5.95
CA GLY A 616 -21.45 1.78 4.72
C GLY A 616 -20.93 2.61 3.56
N LYS A 617 -19.93 3.48 3.78
CA LYS A 617 -19.29 4.24 2.70
C LYS A 617 -18.21 3.41 2.01
N ARG A 618 -17.82 3.86 0.81
CA ARG A 618 -16.65 3.32 0.11
C ARG A 618 -15.39 3.58 0.93
N GLY A 619 -14.55 2.56 1.12
CA GLY A 619 -13.29 2.70 1.82
C GLY A 619 -12.11 3.01 0.90
N HIS A 620 -10.92 3.08 1.49
CA HIS A 620 -9.66 3.33 0.79
C HIS A 620 -8.57 2.34 1.23
N GLN A 621 -7.87 2.57 2.34
CA GLN A 621 -6.76 1.71 2.79
C GLN A 621 -6.82 1.39 4.29
N GLN A 622 -7.99 1.58 4.89
CA GLN A 622 -8.18 1.39 6.32
C GLN A 622 -8.21 -0.10 6.66
N HIS A 623 -7.36 -0.50 7.60
CA HIS A 623 -7.34 -1.83 8.22
C HIS A 623 -8.10 -1.75 9.54
N LEU A 624 -9.30 -2.30 9.58
CA LEU A 624 -10.29 -1.96 10.62
C LEU A 624 -10.41 -2.96 11.76
N VAL A 625 -9.93 -4.19 11.58
CA VAL A 625 -9.84 -5.20 12.64
C VAL A 625 -8.59 -6.03 12.40
N ASP A 626 -7.83 -6.30 13.45
CA ASP A 626 -6.60 -7.09 13.41
C ASP A 626 -6.50 -7.97 14.65
N VAL A 627 -6.15 -9.25 14.46
CA VAL A 627 -5.72 -10.13 15.53
C VAL A 627 -4.31 -10.61 15.24
N GLN A 628 -3.38 -10.32 16.14
CA GLN A 628 -1.98 -10.70 16.04
C GLN A 628 -1.57 -11.58 17.22
N PHE A 629 -1.01 -12.76 16.93
CA PHE A 629 -0.49 -13.68 17.93
C PHE A 629 1.00 -13.45 18.17
N ALA A 630 1.46 -13.76 19.38
CA ALA A 630 2.84 -13.54 19.84
C ALA A 630 3.84 -14.57 19.30
N THR A 631 3.37 -15.77 18.99
CA THR A 631 4.23 -16.93 18.69
C THR A 631 4.98 -16.81 17.37
N HIS A 632 4.36 -16.17 16.37
CA HIS A 632 4.95 -15.97 15.06
C HIS A 632 4.38 -14.71 14.40
N HIS A 633 5.20 -13.95 13.67
CA HIS A 633 4.77 -12.72 13.00
C HIS A 633 3.72 -12.98 11.89
N ASP A 634 3.75 -14.15 11.25
CA ASP A 634 2.74 -14.56 10.27
C ASP A 634 1.43 -15.07 10.92
N ALA A 635 1.41 -15.32 12.24
CA ALA A 635 0.21 -15.79 12.94
C ALA A 635 -0.73 -14.62 13.22
N LYS A 636 -1.45 -14.22 12.17
CA LYS A 636 -2.39 -13.10 12.19
C LYS A 636 -3.63 -13.36 11.36
N LEU A 637 -4.71 -12.66 11.67
CA LEU A 637 -5.96 -12.77 10.93
C LEU A 637 -6.75 -11.47 10.94
N TRP A 638 -7.53 -11.25 9.89
CA TRP A 638 -8.45 -10.13 9.76
C TRP A 638 -9.54 -10.42 8.74
N VAL A 639 -10.59 -9.59 8.76
CA VAL A 639 -11.68 -9.63 7.79
C VAL A 639 -11.71 -8.30 7.03
N ASN A 640 -11.89 -8.36 5.71
CA ASN A 640 -12.14 -7.18 4.90
C ASN A 640 -13.11 -7.44 3.73
N HIS A 641 -13.59 -6.37 3.13
CA HIS A 641 -14.23 -6.42 1.81
C HIS A 641 -13.20 -6.07 0.73
N PRO A 642 -12.96 -6.92 -0.28
CA PRO A 642 -11.93 -6.68 -1.28
C PRO A 642 -12.22 -5.43 -2.11
N GLY A 643 -11.14 -4.74 -2.53
CA GLY A 643 -11.20 -3.62 -3.47
C GLY A 643 -10.73 -3.97 -4.89
N ASP A 644 -10.11 -5.14 -5.05
CA ASP A 644 -9.49 -5.58 -6.30
C ASP A 644 -9.70 -7.09 -6.54
N HIS A 645 -9.49 -7.53 -7.79
CA HIS A 645 -9.69 -8.93 -8.19
C HIS A 645 -8.54 -9.86 -7.77
N GLU A 646 -7.30 -9.37 -7.80
CA GLU A 646 -6.11 -10.17 -7.52
C GLU A 646 -5.32 -9.63 -6.33
N PRO A 647 -4.75 -10.51 -5.48
CA PRO A 647 -3.78 -10.12 -4.47
C PRO A 647 -2.48 -9.64 -5.11
N GLY A 648 -1.73 -8.80 -4.39
CA GLY A 648 -0.48 -8.22 -4.85
C GLY A 648 -0.66 -7.00 -5.77
N GLY A 649 -1.90 -6.56 -6.00
CA GLY A 649 -2.20 -5.32 -6.72
C GLY A 649 -1.89 -4.05 -5.92
N GLU A 650 -1.62 -2.95 -6.60
CA GLU A 650 -1.35 -1.64 -5.98
C GLU A 650 -2.59 -0.74 -5.82
N LYS A 651 -3.78 -1.27 -6.18
CA LYS A 651 -5.06 -0.56 -6.07
C LYS A 651 -5.39 -0.23 -4.61
N ARG A 652 -6.19 0.82 -4.41
CA ARG A 652 -6.57 1.34 -3.09
C ARG A 652 -8.09 1.54 -3.05
N PRO A 653 -8.88 0.65 -2.42
CA PRO A 653 -8.48 -0.59 -1.73
C PRO A 653 -7.93 -1.67 -2.67
N SER A 654 -7.05 -2.53 -2.13
CA SER A 654 -6.54 -3.73 -2.81
C SER A 654 -7.37 -4.96 -2.43
N TYR A 655 -6.94 -6.15 -2.83
CA TYR A 655 -7.55 -7.41 -2.41
C TYR A 655 -7.53 -7.59 -0.88
N TRP A 656 -6.37 -7.35 -0.25
CA TRP A 656 -6.15 -7.57 1.19
C TRP A 656 -6.08 -6.30 2.03
N SER A 657 -5.71 -5.17 1.43
CA SER A 657 -5.57 -3.90 2.14
C SER A 657 -6.75 -2.96 1.87
N GLY A 658 -7.29 -2.40 2.94
CA GLY A 658 -8.46 -1.54 2.88
C GLY A 658 -9.76 -2.33 2.77
N ASN A 659 -10.84 -1.60 2.55
CA ASN A 659 -12.18 -2.15 2.41
C ASN A 659 -12.87 -1.49 1.23
N GLY A 660 -13.40 -2.26 0.28
CA GLY A 660 -14.24 -1.69 -0.79
C GLY A 660 -15.45 -0.95 -0.22
N VAL A 661 -16.13 -1.57 0.74
CA VAL A 661 -17.19 -0.97 1.57
C VAL A 661 -16.83 -1.14 3.05
N LEU A 662 -16.89 -0.05 3.81
CA LEU A 662 -16.54 -0.04 5.23
C LEU A 662 -17.66 -0.67 6.08
N PRO A 663 -17.34 -1.63 6.98
CA PRO A 663 -18.31 -2.24 7.87
C PRO A 663 -18.76 -1.33 9.02
N ARG A 664 -19.84 -1.73 9.68
CA ARG A 664 -20.13 -1.36 11.08
C ARG A 664 -19.18 -2.17 11.96
N VAL A 665 -18.51 -1.56 12.93
CA VAL A 665 -17.52 -2.26 13.78
C VAL A 665 -17.69 -1.84 15.23
N MET A 666 -17.74 -2.80 16.14
CA MET A 666 -17.65 -2.56 17.57
C MET A 666 -16.70 -3.57 18.21
N GLN A 667 -15.92 -3.12 19.18
CA GLN A 667 -15.09 -3.97 20.04
C GLN A 667 -15.35 -3.63 21.50
N VAL A 668 -15.46 -4.67 22.32
CA VAL A 668 -15.52 -4.58 23.78
C VAL A 668 -14.56 -5.62 24.32
N ASP A 669 -13.52 -5.17 24.99
CA ASP A 669 -12.43 -6.01 25.49
C ASP A 669 -11.90 -6.95 24.39
N ASN A 670 -11.95 -8.26 24.62
CA ASN A 670 -11.45 -9.32 23.74
C ASN A 670 -12.46 -9.78 22.68
N ARG A 671 -13.58 -9.08 22.50
CA ARG A 671 -14.66 -9.43 21.55
C ARG A 671 -14.89 -8.31 20.54
N ALA A 672 -14.97 -8.65 19.26
CA ALA A 672 -15.30 -7.72 18.18
C ALA A 672 -16.42 -8.26 17.29
N MET A 673 -17.26 -7.36 16.79
CA MET A 673 -18.31 -7.69 15.83
C MET A 673 -18.31 -6.69 14.67
N GLN A 674 -18.48 -7.23 13.46
CA GLN A 674 -18.54 -6.46 12.22
C GLN A 674 -19.83 -6.78 11.46
N ILE A 675 -20.46 -5.77 10.86
CA ILE A 675 -21.59 -5.95 9.94
C ILE A 675 -21.23 -5.30 8.61
N TYR A 676 -21.29 -6.08 7.53
CA TYR A 676 -21.16 -5.59 6.17
C TYR A 676 -22.53 -5.48 5.52
N SER A 677 -22.76 -4.37 4.82
CA SER A 677 -23.93 -4.14 3.98
C SER A 677 -23.45 -3.56 2.65
N LEU A 678 -23.30 -4.43 1.65
CA LEU A 678 -22.74 -4.11 0.34
C LEU A 678 -23.83 -3.62 -0.61
N PRO A 679 -23.64 -2.50 -1.34
CA PRO A 679 -24.56 -2.04 -2.37
C PRO A 679 -24.78 -3.07 -3.49
N GLU A 680 -25.88 -2.92 -4.23
CA GLU A 680 -26.21 -3.85 -5.34
C GLU A 680 -25.19 -3.78 -6.48
N GLU A 681 -24.61 -2.59 -6.70
CA GLU A 681 -23.64 -2.30 -7.74
C GLU A 681 -22.23 -2.83 -7.41
N GLU A 682 -22.01 -3.29 -6.17
CA GLU A 682 -20.70 -3.75 -5.73
C GLU A 682 -20.32 -5.07 -6.42
N ILE A 683 -19.14 -5.06 -7.04
CA ILE A 683 -18.62 -6.10 -7.93
C ILE A 683 -18.32 -7.39 -7.14
N PHE A 684 -17.97 -7.26 -5.86
CA PHE A 684 -17.64 -8.38 -4.98
C PHE A 684 -18.79 -8.61 -3.98
N PRO A 685 -19.76 -9.51 -4.26
CA PRO A 685 -20.88 -9.80 -3.36
C PRO A 685 -20.48 -10.68 -2.16
N TRP A 686 -19.31 -10.45 -1.58
CA TRP A 686 -18.73 -11.29 -0.54
C TRP A 686 -17.67 -10.52 0.27
N THR A 687 -17.39 -11.03 1.46
CA THR A 687 -16.25 -10.61 2.30
C THR A 687 -15.37 -11.81 2.57
N HIS A 688 -14.15 -11.58 3.03
CA HIS A 688 -13.23 -12.68 3.30
C HIS A 688 -12.41 -12.49 4.58
N LEU A 689 -11.97 -13.63 5.09
CA LEU A 689 -11.07 -13.79 6.23
C LEU A 689 -9.70 -14.19 5.70
N TYR A 690 -8.67 -13.39 5.99
CA TYR A 690 -7.29 -13.82 5.89
C TYR A 690 -6.95 -14.69 7.10
N LEU A 691 -6.56 -15.93 6.87
CA LEU A 691 -6.16 -16.89 7.89
C LEU A 691 -5.08 -17.80 7.29
N PRO A 692 -3.78 -17.51 7.49
CA PRO A 692 -2.69 -18.32 6.99
C PRO A 692 -2.57 -19.58 7.83
N GLY A 693 -3.20 -20.67 7.39
CA GLY A 693 -3.35 -21.90 8.20
C GLY A 693 -2.03 -22.47 8.72
N ASP A 694 -0.96 -22.37 7.93
CA ASP A 694 0.38 -22.88 8.26
C ASP A 694 1.09 -22.07 9.38
N ALA A 695 0.56 -20.91 9.76
CA ALA A 695 1.12 -20.08 10.84
C ALA A 695 0.56 -20.43 12.24
N PHE A 696 -0.43 -21.32 12.31
CA PHE A 696 -1.10 -21.71 13.56
C PHE A 696 -0.79 -23.16 13.94
N ASP A 697 -0.69 -23.43 15.24
CA ASP A 697 -0.48 -24.79 15.75
C ASP A 697 -1.70 -25.69 15.47
N ARG A 698 -2.89 -25.08 15.48
CA ARG A 698 -4.15 -25.78 15.23
C ARG A 698 -5.16 -24.83 14.58
N VAL A 699 -5.83 -25.34 13.55
CA VAL A 699 -7.00 -24.69 12.92
C VAL A 699 -8.14 -25.70 12.90
N ILE A 700 -9.29 -25.35 13.48
CA ILE A 700 -10.51 -26.15 13.45
C ILE A 700 -11.57 -25.35 12.71
N SER A 701 -11.96 -25.83 11.53
CA SER A 701 -12.95 -25.17 10.68
C SER A 701 -14.25 -25.96 10.66
N THR A 702 -15.36 -25.24 10.82
CA THR A 702 -16.72 -25.73 10.63
C THR A 702 -17.37 -24.97 9.47
N PHE A 703 -18.67 -25.14 9.27
CA PHE A 703 -19.38 -24.45 8.19
C PHE A 703 -19.44 -22.92 8.36
N HIS A 704 -19.41 -22.41 9.60
CA HIS A 704 -19.53 -20.98 9.92
C HIS A 704 -18.37 -20.43 10.76
N THR A 705 -17.58 -21.29 11.39
CA THR A 705 -16.61 -20.89 12.42
C THR A 705 -15.24 -21.47 12.14
N CYS A 706 -14.21 -20.64 12.26
CA CYS A 706 -12.80 -21.03 12.35
C CYS A 706 -12.30 -20.77 13.77
N LEU A 707 -11.72 -21.79 14.41
CA LEU A 707 -11.01 -21.70 15.69
C LEU A 707 -9.52 -21.87 15.41
N VAL A 708 -8.70 -21.01 15.99
CA VAL A 708 -7.25 -21.05 15.84
C VAL A 708 -6.54 -21.06 17.18
N ARG A 709 -5.37 -21.68 17.22
CA ARG A 709 -4.44 -21.62 18.36
C ARG A 709 -3.01 -21.36 17.90
N ALA A 710 -2.32 -20.51 18.63
CA ALA A 710 -0.88 -20.29 18.50
C ALA A 710 -0.29 -20.12 19.91
N GLY A 711 0.47 -21.12 20.37
CA GLY A 711 0.97 -21.22 21.74
C GLY A 711 -0.16 -21.28 22.77
N GLU A 712 -0.12 -20.35 23.72
CA GLU A 712 -1.13 -20.17 24.77
C GLU A 712 -2.26 -19.21 24.35
N ALA A 713 -2.23 -18.68 23.13
CA ALA A 713 -3.29 -17.83 22.63
C ALA A 713 -4.20 -18.55 21.64
N PHE A 714 -5.48 -18.18 21.63
CA PHE A 714 -6.48 -18.74 20.75
C PHE A 714 -7.53 -17.70 20.33
N ALA A 715 -8.22 -17.95 19.23
CA ALA A 715 -9.33 -17.10 18.79
C ALA A 715 -10.42 -17.91 18.07
N ALA A 716 -11.66 -17.43 18.16
CA ALA A 716 -12.80 -17.90 17.37
C ALA A 716 -13.26 -16.81 16.42
N ILE A 717 -13.49 -17.17 15.16
CA ILE A 717 -14.01 -16.30 14.11
C ILE A 717 -15.24 -16.97 13.52
N CYS A 718 -16.42 -16.37 13.71
CA CYS A 718 -17.69 -16.90 13.24
C CYS A 718 -18.38 -15.92 12.29
N CYS A 719 -19.02 -16.44 11.25
CA CYS A 719 -19.75 -15.64 10.27
C CYS A 719 -21.23 -16.07 10.19
N SER A 720 -22.12 -15.11 9.97
CA SER A 720 -23.53 -15.39 9.71
C SER A 720 -23.77 -16.13 8.38
N ALA A 721 -22.81 -16.07 7.46
CA ALA A 721 -22.83 -16.80 6.20
C ALA A 721 -21.82 -17.97 6.24
N PRO A 722 -22.03 -19.02 5.42
CA PRO A 722 -21.09 -20.12 5.34
C PRO A 722 -19.71 -19.69 4.87
N LEU A 723 -18.67 -20.27 5.46
CA LEU A 723 -17.27 -20.04 5.10
C LEU A 723 -16.82 -21.06 4.06
N VAL A 724 -16.34 -20.55 2.92
CA VAL A 724 -15.77 -21.37 1.85
C VAL A 724 -14.27 -21.15 1.80
N ALA A 725 -13.48 -22.18 2.13
CA ALA A 725 -12.03 -22.14 2.00
C ALA A 725 -11.63 -21.97 0.53
N VAL A 726 -10.74 -21.02 0.26
CA VAL A 726 -10.13 -20.87 -1.06
C VAL A 726 -9.04 -21.93 -1.21
N THR A 727 -9.23 -22.81 -2.20
CA THR A 727 -8.32 -23.93 -2.49
C THR A 727 -7.56 -23.77 -3.81
N GLN A 728 -7.81 -22.67 -4.53
CA GLN A 728 -7.19 -22.34 -5.81
C GLN A 728 -6.72 -20.89 -5.91
N GLY A 729 -5.76 -20.60 -6.79
CA GLY A 729 -5.18 -19.26 -6.96
C GLY A 729 -4.12 -18.90 -5.90
N MET A 730 -3.72 -17.62 -5.88
CA MET A 730 -2.61 -17.09 -5.07
C MET A 730 -2.86 -17.13 -3.55
N THR A 731 -4.11 -17.15 -3.11
CA THR A 731 -4.49 -17.10 -1.68
C THR A 731 -4.89 -18.46 -1.10
N ALA A 732 -4.71 -19.54 -1.88
CA ALA A 732 -5.15 -20.86 -1.48
C ALA A 732 -4.51 -21.32 -0.17
N GLY A 733 -5.34 -21.82 0.76
CA GLY A 733 -4.91 -22.22 2.10
C GLY A 733 -4.81 -21.07 3.10
N HIS A 734 -4.93 -19.82 2.65
CA HIS A 734 -4.81 -18.61 3.48
C HIS A 734 -6.08 -17.75 3.52
N GLU A 735 -7.17 -18.19 2.87
CA GLU A 735 -8.41 -17.39 2.73
C GLU A 735 -9.68 -18.23 2.90
N TYR A 736 -10.66 -17.63 3.57
CA TYR A 736 -12.05 -18.08 3.61
C TYR A 736 -12.99 -16.99 3.12
N ARG A 737 -13.91 -17.30 2.20
CA ARG A 737 -14.90 -16.35 1.66
C ARG A 737 -16.28 -16.60 2.27
N ALA A 738 -16.93 -15.53 2.69
CA ALA A 738 -18.35 -15.51 3.08
C ALA A 738 -19.16 -14.84 1.97
N GLN A 739 -19.96 -15.63 1.26
CA GLN A 739 -20.84 -15.12 0.20
C GLN A 739 -22.06 -14.42 0.79
N GLY A 740 -22.36 -13.22 0.30
CA GLY A 740 -23.50 -12.44 0.73
C GLY A 740 -23.23 -10.94 0.76
N ARG A 741 -24.24 -10.15 0.37
CA ARG A 741 -24.20 -8.68 0.48
C ARG A 741 -24.42 -8.18 1.90
N ARG A 742 -25.04 -9.00 2.75
CA ARG A 742 -25.27 -8.69 4.16
C ARG A 742 -24.72 -9.85 4.98
N VAL A 743 -23.64 -9.59 5.69
CA VAL A 743 -22.94 -10.60 6.51
C VAL A 743 -22.43 -9.98 7.79
N ALA A 744 -22.51 -10.74 8.88
CA ALA A 744 -21.96 -10.37 10.17
C ALA A 744 -20.80 -11.31 10.54
N TRP A 745 -19.77 -10.75 11.15
CA TRP A 745 -18.61 -11.47 11.65
C TRP A 745 -18.45 -11.21 13.14
N TYR A 746 -18.15 -12.25 13.91
CA TYR A 746 -17.82 -12.18 15.33
C TYR A 746 -16.42 -12.75 15.55
N ILE A 747 -15.61 -12.07 16.36
CA ILE A 747 -14.26 -12.47 16.75
C ILE A 747 -14.16 -12.43 18.27
N GLU A 748 -13.66 -13.50 18.87
CA GLU A 748 -13.29 -13.52 20.30
C GLU A 748 -11.88 -14.09 20.45
N ALA A 749 -11.00 -13.33 21.10
CA ALA A 749 -9.63 -13.75 21.43
C ALA A 749 -9.55 -14.24 22.88
N GLY A 750 -8.66 -15.18 23.14
CA GLY A 750 -8.40 -15.71 24.46
C GLY A 750 -6.92 -16.06 24.65
N TYR A 751 -6.54 -16.18 25.91
CA TYR A 751 -5.17 -16.50 26.33
C TYR A 751 -5.24 -17.35 27.59
N GLY A 752 -4.51 -18.46 27.59
CA GLY A 752 -4.53 -19.46 28.67
C GLY A 752 -3.84 -20.76 28.27
N ASP A 753 -3.85 -21.71 29.19
CA ASP A 753 -3.22 -23.01 28.98
C ASP A 753 -4.09 -23.96 28.10
N GLU A 754 -3.70 -25.24 28.02
CA GLU A 754 -4.46 -26.26 27.29
C GLU A 754 -5.89 -26.42 27.83
N HIS A 755 -6.08 -26.32 29.15
CA HIS A 755 -7.40 -26.46 29.77
C HIS A 755 -8.31 -25.29 29.40
N ASP A 756 -7.76 -24.07 29.41
CA ASP A 756 -8.48 -22.88 28.95
C ASP A 756 -8.86 -22.98 27.47
N PHE A 757 -7.95 -23.50 26.64
CA PHE A 757 -8.23 -23.72 25.22
C PHE A 757 -9.32 -24.76 24.97
N ASP A 758 -9.30 -25.88 25.70
CA ASP A 758 -10.33 -26.91 25.61
C ASP A 758 -11.70 -26.37 26.08
N ALA A 759 -11.74 -25.62 27.18
CA ALA A 759 -12.94 -24.96 27.65
C ALA A 759 -13.46 -23.92 26.63
N PHE A 760 -12.55 -23.17 26.00
CA PHE A 760 -12.89 -22.23 24.93
C PHE A 760 -13.47 -22.95 23.72
N CYS A 761 -12.85 -24.04 23.25
CA CYS A 761 -13.36 -24.85 22.15
C CYS A 761 -14.75 -25.43 22.44
N LEU A 762 -14.97 -25.92 23.67
CA LEU A 762 -16.26 -26.46 24.08
C LEU A 762 -17.36 -25.38 24.07
N ARG A 763 -17.07 -24.19 24.60
CA ARG A 763 -18.02 -23.07 24.57
C ARG A 763 -18.32 -22.65 23.12
N MET A 764 -17.26 -22.50 22.31
CA MET A 764 -17.36 -22.03 20.94
C MET A 764 -17.88 -23.08 19.94
N SER A 765 -17.98 -24.37 20.31
CA SER A 765 -18.59 -25.38 19.45
C SER A 765 -20.08 -25.15 19.22
N THR A 766 -20.72 -24.34 20.07
CA THR A 766 -22.13 -23.93 19.96
C THR A 766 -22.29 -22.48 19.51
N LEU A 767 -21.18 -21.80 19.18
CA LEU A 767 -21.21 -20.42 18.71
C LEU A 767 -21.98 -20.33 17.39
N SER A 768 -22.94 -19.41 17.36
CA SER A 768 -23.69 -19.03 16.16
C SER A 768 -23.75 -17.52 16.05
N VAL A 769 -23.68 -17.02 14.82
CA VAL A 769 -23.91 -15.61 14.49
C VAL A 769 -25.12 -15.54 13.58
N HIS A 770 -26.13 -14.78 14.00
CA HIS A 770 -27.32 -14.52 13.20
C HIS A 770 -27.39 -13.04 12.84
N LEU A 771 -27.65 -12.74 11.58
CA LEU A 771 -27.95 -11.38 11.10
C LEU A 771 -29.40 -11.35 10.64
N ASP A 772 -30.23 -10.55 11.31
CA ASP A 772 -31.65 -10.43 10.97
C ASP A 772 -31.91 -9.44 9.82
N ASP A 773 -33.17 -9.39 9.36
CA ASP A 773 -33.59 -8.49 8.28
C ASP A 773 -33.41 -7.00 8.62
N ARG A 774 -33.33 -6.65 9.91
CA ARG A 774 -33.13 -5.29 10.42
C ARG A 774 -31.65 -4.92 10.58
N SER A 775 -30.73 -5.76 10.09
CA SER A 775 -29.28 -5.59 10.25
C SER A 775 -28.84 -5.64 11.71
N GLN A 776 -29.52 -6.44 12.53
CA GLN A 776 -29.07 -6.76 13.88
C GLN A 776 -28.33 -8.09 13.87
N ALA A 777 -27.04 -8.02 14.21
CA ALA A 777 -26.18 -9.17 14.42
C ALA A 777 -26.22 -9.62 15.88
N ILE A 778 -26.35 -10.92 16.12
CA ILE A 778 -26.34 -11.52 17.45
C ILE A 778 -25.38 -12.71 17.42
N ALA A 779 -24.37 -12.68 18.28
CA ALA A 779 -23.48 -13.80 18.56
C ALA A 779 -23.89 -14.46 19.88
N ALA A 780 -24.16 -15.77 19.85
CA ALA A 780 -24.60 -16.51 21.01
C ALA A 780 -24.03 -17.94 21.03
N THR A 781 -23.88 -18.47 22.23
CA THR A 781 -23.55 -19.88 22.52
C THR A 781 -24.72 -20.53 23.24
N ALA A 782 -24.62 -21.82 23.55
CA ALA A 782 -25.60 -22.51 24.39
C ALA A 782 -25.73 -21.89 25.80
N ASP A 783 -24.70 -21.20 26.28
CA ASP A 783 -24.67 -20.55 27.60
C ASP A 783 -25.39 -19.20 27.60
N GLY A 784 -25.61 -18.60 26.43
CA GLY A 784 -26.28 -17.31 26.28
C GLY A 784 -25.72 -16.44 25.17
N GLU A 785 -26.28 -15.23 25.07
CA GLU A 785 -25.84 -14.18 24.16
C GLU A 785 -24.53 -13.57 24.62
N LEU A 786 -23.54 -13.51 23.72
CA LEU A 786 -22.22 -12.94 23.98
C LEU A 786 -22.15 -11.47 23.58
N MET A 787 -22.72 -11.14 22.42
CA MET A 787 -22.67 -9.81 21.84
C MET A 787 -23.79 -9.60 20.83
N ARG A 788 -24.35 -8.39 20.82
CA ARG A 788 -25.31 -7.92 19.83
C ARG A 788 -24.89 -6.55 19.33
N LEU A 789 -25.03 -6.33 18.03
CA LEU A 789 -24.74 -5.07 17.35
C LEU A 789 -25.78 -4.83 16.27
N ASP A 790 -26.30 -3.62 16.16
CA ASP A 790 -27.12 -3.22 15.02
C ASP A 790 -26.41 -2.24 14.09
N TRP A 791 -27.01 -1.98 12.94
CA TRP A 791 -26.46 -1.05 11.95
C TRP A 791 -26.39 0.40 12.46
N GLN A 792 -27.18 0.77 13.46
CA GLN A 792 -27.16 2.09 14.08
C GLN A 792 -25.99 2.26 15.06
N GLY A 793 -25.33 1.16 15.46
CA GLY A 793 -24.20 1.16 16.39
C GLY A 793 -24.61 0.86 17.84
N ASN A 794 -25.87 0.47 18.09
CA ASN A 794 -26.28 0.04 19.42
C ASN A 794 -25.66 -1.32 19.70
N CYS A 795 -24.83 -1.41 20.73
CA CYS A 795 -24.16 -2.64 21.12
C CYS A 795 -24.53 -3.07 22.53
N GLN A 796 -24.76 -4.38 22.70
CA GLN A 796 -24.89 -5.02 24.00
C GLN A 796 -23.89 -6.18 24.11
N VAL A 797 -23.22 -6.29 25.26
CA VAL A 797 -22.33 -7.40 25.60
C VAL A 797 -22.78 -7.95 26.94
N ASP A 798 -23.05 -9.25 26.99
CA ASP A 798 -23.59 -9.94 28.18
C ASP A 798 -24.81 -9.20 28.80
N GLY A 799 -25.71 -8.70 27.94
CA GLY A 799 -26.92 -7.96 28.32
C GLY A 799 -26.72 -6.52 28.80
N THR A 800 -25.49 -6.01 28.79
CA THR A 800 -25.16 -4.62 29.17
C THR A 800 -24.89 -3.78 27.94
N GLU A 801 -25.48 -2.58 27.87
CA GLU A 801 -25.21 -1.62 26.79
C GLU A 801 -23.74 -1.16 26.82
N ARG A 802 -23.13 -1.11 25.64
CA ARG A 802 -21.73 -0.72 25.44
C ARG A 802 -21.65 0.29 24.29
N THR A 803 -20.88 1.34 24.52
CA THR A 803 -20.55 2.36 23.53
C THR A 803 -19.05 2.59 23.55
N PHE A 804 -18.51 3.22 22.50
CA PHE A 804 -17.15 3.73 22.55
C PHE A 804 -17.00 4.69 23.74
N PRO A 805 -15.90 4.64 24.54
CA PRO A 805 -15.76 5.46 25.73
C PRO A 805 -15.83 6.97 25.41
N ALA A 806 -16.68 7.70 26.14
CA ALA A 806 -16.92 9.12 25.89
C ALA A 806 -15.76 10.03 26.32
N ASP A 807 -14.89 9.54 27.21
CA ASP A 807 -13.68 10.19 27.69
C ASP A 807 -12.44 9.91 26.83
N ALA A 808 -12.55 9.01 25.84
CA ALA A 808 -11.46 8.73 24.91
C ALA A 808 -11.24 9.92 23.95
N GLY A 809 -10.06 10.55 24.05
CA GLY A 809 -9.58 11.56 23.12
C GLY A 809 -8.27 11.13 22.45
N CYS A 810 -7.46 12.07 21.99
CA CYS A 810 -6.16 11.77 21.37
C CYS A 810 -5.10 11.21 22.33
N HIS A 811 -5.34 11.33 23.63
CA HIS A 811 -4.54 10.65 24.66
C HIS A 811 -5.27 9.35 25.03
N PRO A 812 -4.57 8.20 25.03
CA PRO A 812 -5.22 6.93 25.26
C PRO A 812 -5.64 6.74 26.71
N VAL A 813 -6.87 6.25 26.91
CA VAL A 813 -7.33 5.71 28.18
C VAL A 813 -6.86 4.27 28.26
N VAL A 814 -5.87 3.99 29.10
CA VAL A 814 -5.23 2.67 29.24
C VAL A 814 -5.64 2.04 30.56
N ASN A 815 -6.17 0.82 30.51
CA ASN A 815 -6.52 0.01 31.67
C ASN A 815 -5.67 -1.25 31.71
N TYR A 816 -5.16 -1.59 32.89
CA TYR A 816 -4.40 -2.80 33.14
C TYR A 816 -5.13 -3.68 34.16
N LEU A 817 -5.24 -4.98 33.88
CA LEU A 817 -5.83 -5.97 34.76
C LEU A 817 -4.82 -7.10 34.98
N GLY A 818 -4.39 -7.32 36.22
CA GLY A 818 -3.37 -8.31 36.61
C GLY A 818 -2.43 -7.77 37.69
N ASP A 819 -1.54 -8.61 38.21
CA ASP A 819 -0.49 -8.17 39.13
C ASP A 819 0.43 -7.16 38.41
N ALA A 820 0.71 -6.02 39.04
CA ALA A 820 1.48 -4.95 38.41
C ALA A 820 2.87 -5.45 37.98
N GLN A 821 3.16 -5.30 36.68
CA GLN A 821 4.48 -5.58 36.07
C GLN A 821 5.62 -4.85 36.76
#